data_AF-A0A8J4PJ84-F1
#
_entry.id   AF-A0A8J4PJ84-F1
#
_cell.length_a   1.000
_cell.length_b   1.000
_cell.length_c   1.000
_cell.angle_alpha   90.00
_cell.angle_beta   90.00
_cell.angle_gamma   90.00
#
_symmetry.space_group_name_H-M   'P 1'
#
loop_
_entity.id
_entity.type
_entity.pdbx_description
1 polymer ?
#
loop_
_entity_poly.entity_id
_entity_poly.type
_entity_poly.pdbx_seq_one_letter_code
_entity_poly.pdbx_strand_id
1 'polypeptide(L)'
;MSSEVISQTMANNKYLCCPHCKHTFYGIDENNNINNKNNTNDNNTNDNNNNNNNNNNNNNNNNIKEKESSIYKKFSIKEFQNPVSSPSSPTSPLTNNEIDLFSNNFLLSSPLILSTTDLENNNISNNSSNSSITTINSGLSTSSSSNNINIVKEKDKERDKDSNNISINNSPKQSFTNFYKTSAAGSHNIYQIHPSTLKDLLDSLKSFRDGDFSVRLNTPNTISSEFEREIINVFNEVVNISDLMSKEFSRLRTQVGTEGNTLDRALLPGAQGSWRYCIDLLNTLIGDMIQPTEEVVRVITSVAKGDLSQTIKMEYGNGKKLRGEFLKIAKVINTMVSQLNSFSSEVTRVAREVGTEGKLGGQAEVPGVDGVWKDLTDNVNTMASNLTNQVREIALVTTAVATGDLSKKINLDVRGEILQLKNTINTMVDQLKSFSSEVTRVSKEVGTDGILGGQAEVSGVGGVWKDLTDNVNTMAANLTGQVRSIAEVTTAVACGDLSKKVSINAKGEILQLKNTINTMVEQLKSFSSEVTRVSREVGTEGILGGQAEVSGVGGVWKDLTENVNTMAANLTGQVRAIAEVTTAVASGNLSKKISIDAQGEILKLKNTINTMVDQLQSFSCEVTRVSKEVGTDGILGGQAKVRGVGGVWKDLTDNVNTMAANLTGQVRSIAEVTTAVACGNLSKKVSINAKGEILQLKNTINTMVEQLKSFSSE
;
A
#
# COMPACT_ATOMS: atom_id res chain seq x y z
N MET A 1 46.93 -21.78 7.64
CA MET A 1 46.94 -20.43 8.20
C MET A 1 45.53 -20.15 8.71
N SER A 2 45.20 -20.25 10.00
CA SER A 2 45.66 -19.41 11.13
C SER A 2 45.50 -17.92 10.81
N SER A 3 44.54 -17.20 11.40
CA SER A 3 44.49 -16.81 12.82
C SER A 3 45.55 -15.76 13.17
N GLU A 4 45.23 -14.50 12.89
CA GLU A 4 45.56 -13.37 13.78
C GLU A 4 44.23 -12.97 14.45
N VAL A 5 44.02 -13.34 15.72
CA VAL A 5 44.36 -12.51 16.90
C VAL A 5 43.45 -11.27 16.90
N ILE A 6 42.43 -11.10 17.77
CA ILE A 6 42.17 -11.63 19.13
C ILE A 6 43.41 -11.59 20.03
N SER A 7 43.96 -10.39 20.15
CA SER A 7 44.63 -9.76 21.29
C SER A 7 44.83 -8.29 20.85
N GLN A 8 44.59 -7.27 21.66
CA GLN A 8 44.63 -7.20 23.11
C GLN A 8 43.46 -6.40 23.72
N THR A 9 42.99 -6.87 24.89
CA THR A 9 42.69 -6.05 26.09
C THR A 9 41.59 -4.98 25.97
N MET A 10 40.36 -5.17 26.44
CA MET A 10 39.95 -5.30 27.87
C MET A 10 40.54 -4.25 28.84
N ALA A 11 40.23 -2.97 28.62
CA ALA A 11 40.12 -1.94 29.67
C ALA A 11 39.23 -0.80 29.11
N ASN A 12 38.03 -0.49 29.63
CA ASN A 12 37.62 -0.47 31.02
C ASN A 12 36.21 -1.04 31.28
N ASN A 13 36.12 -1.96 32.24
CA ASN A 13 34.87 -2.41 32.85
C ASN A 13 34.35 -1.42 33.90
N LYS A 14 33.03 -1.15 33.90
CA LYS A 14 32.08 -1.40 35.01
C LYS A 14 30.69 -0.86 34.60
N TYR A 15 29.66 -1.71 34.44
CA TYR A 15 28.76 -2.23 35.49
C TYR A 15 27.92 -1.10 36.16
N LEU A 16 26.61 -1.21 36.45
CA LEU A 16 25.76 -2.39 36.69
C LEU A 16 24.24 -2.05 36.54
N CYS A 17 23.42 -3.06 36.20
CA CYS A 17 21.99 -3.30 36.54
C CYS A 17 20.87 -2.21 36.47
N CYS A 18 19.81 -2.57 35.73
CA CYS A 18 18.39 -2.33 36.07
C CYS A 18 17.96 -3.37 37.16
N PRO A 19 17.00 -3.11 38.08
CA PRO A 19 15.60 -3.51 37.82
C PRO A 19 14.44 -2.74 38.53
N HIS A 20 13.21 -2.97 38.02
CA HIS A 20 11.89 -2.97 38.70
C HIS A 20 11.02 -1.70 38.93
N CYS A 21 10.07 -1.52 38.00
CA CYS A 21 8.59 -1.44 38.19
C CYS A 21 7.95 -0.80 39.45
N LYS A 22 7.14 0.26 39.28
CA LYS A 22 5.64 0.21 39.32
C LYS A 22 4.93 1.60 39.25
N HIS A 23 3.65 1.55 38.83
CA HIS A 23 2.54 2.52 39.03
C HIS A 23 2.40 3.83 38.22
N THR A 24 1.56 3.71 37.18
CA THR A 24 0.36 4.52 36.82
C THR A 24 -0.06 5.84 37.53
N PHE A 25 -0.63 6.72 36.68
CA PHE A 25 -1.80 7.64 36.84
C PHE A 25 -1.62 9.14 37.23
N TYR A 26 -2.39 9.99 36.51
CA TYR A 26 -2.61 11.46 36.63
C TYR A 26 -1.37 12.38 36.47
N GLY A 27 -1.46 13.61 35.95
CA GLY A 27 -2.56 14.33 35.30
C GLY A 27 -2.55 15.85 35.58
N ILE A 28 -2.67 16.67 34.52
CA ILE A 28 -3.16 18.07 34.53
C ILE A 28 -2.17 19.21 34.96
N ASP A 29 -2.27 20.31 34.21
CA ASP A 29 -1.88 21.74 34.38
C ASP A 29 -0.43 22.29 34.44
N GLU A 30 -0.17 23.15 33.45
CA GLU A 30 0.35 24.53 33.44
C GLU A 30 1.48 25.05 34.38
N ASN A 31 2.45 25.73 33.73
CA ASN A 31 3.10 26.99 34.14
C ASN A 31 3.55 27.19 35.61
N ASN A 32 4.86 27.11 35.87
CA ASN A 32 5.75 28.30 35.86
C ASN A 32 7.18 28.05 36.37
N ASN A 33 8.09 28.93 35.93
CA ASN A 33 9.39 29.30 36.54
C ASN A 33 10.44 28.21 36.83
N ILE A 34 11.65 28.42 36.28
CA ILE A 34 12.86 28.63 37.10
C ILE A 34 13.85 29.55 36.39
N ASN A 35 14.43 30.43 37.21
CA ASN A 35 15.38 31.51 36.95
C ASN A 35 16.59 31.22 36.04
N ASN A 36 16.77 32.10 35.05
CA ASN A 36 17.77 33.17 35.07
C ASN A 36 19.16 32.87 35.70
N LYS A 37 20.19 32.78 34.85
CA LYS A 37 21.52 33.41 35.05
C LYS A 37 22.42 33.28 33.81
N ASN A 38 22.75 34.39 33.16
CA ASN A 38 24.13 34.90 33.08
C ASN A 38 24.21 36.22 32.29
N ASN A 39 24.96 37.17 32.85
CA ASN A 39 25.31 38.43 32.21
C ASN A 39 26.35 38.23 31.11
N THR A 40 26.23 38.99 30.03
CA THR A 40 27.34 39.84 29.54
C THR A 40 26.81 41.15 28.98
N ASN A 41 27.21 42.25 29.63
CA ASN A 41 27.57 43.57 29.11
C ASN A 41 27.93 43.61 27.60
N ASP A 42 27.89 44.72 26.88
CA ASP A 42 27.34 46.08 27.08
C ASP A 42 27.37 46.73 25.68
N ASN A 43 26.38 47.57 25.33
CA ASN A 43 26.63 48.93 24.83
C ASN A 43 25.34 49.62 24.39
N ASN A 44 25.15 50.84 24.89
CA ASN A 44 24.11 51.76 24.47
C ASN A 44 24.40 52.34 23.07
N THR A 45 23.34 52.54 22.30
CA THR A 45 23.11 53.86 21.66
C THR A 45 21.65 54.24 21.82
N ASN A 46 21.41 55.40 22.41
CA ASN A 46 20.11 56.06 22.38
C ASN A 46 19.69 56.31 20.93
N ASP A 47 18.38 56.30 20.66
CA ASP A 47 17.79 57.54 20.16
C ASP A 47 16.33 57.70 20.59
N ASN A 48 15.94 58.96 20.76
CA ASN A 48 14.68 59.37 21.38
C ASN A 48 13.59 59.72 20.34
N ASN A 49 12.35 59.68 20.84
CA ASN A 49 11.21 60.56 20.51
C ASN A 49 10.04 60.11 19.60
N ASN A 50 8.87 60.45 20.14
CA ASN A 50 7.62 60.90 19.51
C ASN A 50 6.61 59.89 18.95
N ASN A 51 5.76 59.42 19.87
CA ASN A 51 4.33 59.74 19.98
C ASN A 51 3.45 60.00 18.74
N ASN A 52 2.21 59.52 18.89
CA ASN A 52 0.97 59.87 18.18
C ASN A 52 0.78 59.35 16.74
N ASN A 53 0.03 58.24 16.60
CA ASN A 53 -1.40 58.39 16.28
C ASN A 53 -2.28 57.15 16.50
N ASN A 54 -3.49 57.46 16.95
CA ASN A 54 -4.72 56.69 17.12
C ASN A 54 -4.98 55.40 16.30
N ASN A 55 -5.62 54.44 17.00
CA ASN A 55 -6.79 53.66 16.58
C ASN A 55 -6.97 53.30 15.10
N ASN A 56 -6.60 52.06 14.75
CA ASN A 56 -7.50 51.08 14.10
C ASN A 56 -6.73 49.78 13.77
N ASN A 57 -6.83 48.74 14.59
CA ASN A 57 -6.61 47.33 14.19
C ASN A 57 -6.85 46.32 15.34
N ASN A 58 -8.09 46.21 15.85
CA ASN A 58 -8.43 45.17 16.83
C ASN A 58 -9.68 44.33 16.47
N ASN A 59 -10.10 44.35 15.19
CA ASN A 59 -11.27 43.59 14.71
C ASN A 59 -10.95 42.44 13.72
N ASN A 60 -9.68 42.18 13.38
CA ASN A 60 -9.31 41.14 12.40
C ASN A 60 -8.82 39.81 13.00
N ASN A 61 -8.51 39.71 14.30
CA ASN A 61 -8.01 38.46 14.90
C ASN A 61 -9.09 37.48 15.40
N ASN A 62 -10.37 37.89 15.45
CA ASN A 62 -11.46 36.98 15.87
C ASN A 62 -12.08 36.19 14.71
N ASN A 63 -11.92 36.61 13.45
CA ASN A 63 -12.53 35.96 12.29
C ASN A 63 -11.72 34.79 11.69
N ILE A 64 -10.54 34.49 12.24
CA ILE A 64 -9.68 33.39 11.76
C ILE A 64 -9.90 32.11 12.58
N LYS A 65 -10.07 32.22 13.91
CA LYS A 65 -10.28 31.05 14.80
C LYS A 65 -11.65 30.37 14.64
N GLU A 66 -12.70 31.07 14.22
CA GLU A 66 -14.01 30.43 13.98
C GLU A 66 -14.08 29.65 12.66
N LYS A 67 -13.26 29.98 11.66
CA LYS A 67 -13.26 29.28 10.36
C LYS A 67 -12.51 27.95 10.40
N GLU A 68 -11.48 27.81 11.23
CA GLU A 68 -10.74 26.54 11.39
C GLU A 68 -11.56 25.47 12.12
N SER A 69 -12.46 25.87 13.04
CA SER A 69 -13.37 24.93 13.72
C SER A 69 -14.47 24.37 12.82
N SER A 70 -14.74 24.98 11.67
CA SER A 70 -15.84 24.61 10.77
C SER A 70 -15.51 23.43 9.84
N ILE A 71 -14.23 23.13 9.64
CA ILE A 71 -13.76 22.19 8.61
C ILE A 71 -13.61 20.75 9.15
N TYR A 72 -13.31 20.58 10.44
CA TYR A 72 -13.07 19.26 11.05
C TYR A 72 -14.33 18.52 11.60
N LYS A 73 -15.55 19.02 11.30
CA LYS A 73 -16.80 18.46 11.84
C LYS A 73 -17.79 17.92 10.80
N LYS A 74 -17.31 17.54 9.60
CA LYS A 74 -18.18 17.10 8.49
C LYS A 74 -17.91 15.71 7.91
N PHE A 75 -17.08 14.90 8.57
CA PHE A 75 -16.94 13.46 8.29
C PHE A 75 -17.33 12.64 9.52
N SER A 76 -18.62 12.35 9.64
CA SER A 76 -19.15 11.28 10.50
C SER A 76 -20.42 10.74 9.88
N ILE A 77 -20.30 9.50 9.38
CA ILE A 77 -21.32 8.47 9.21
C ILE A 77 -22.74 8.98 8.87
N LYS A 78 -23.11 8.87 7.59
CA LYS A 78 -24.51 8.73 7.19
C LYS A 78 -24.70 7.38 6.50
N GLU A 79 -25.68 6.64 6.97
CA GLU A 79 -26.14 5.38 6.39
C GLU A 79 -26.70 5.62 4.98
N PHE A 80 -26.35 4.75 4.03
CA PHE A 80 -26.98 4.71 2.72
C PHE A 80 -28.13 3.69 2.73
N GLN A 81 -29.36 4.17 2.84
CA GLN A 81 -30.53 3.44 2.35
C GLN A 81 -30.75 3.80 0.88
N ASN A 82 -30.71 2.81 0.00
CA ASN A 82 -31.05 2.97 -1.43
C ASN A 82 -32.56 2.73 -1.65
N PRO A 83 -33.31 3.67 -2.24
CA PRO A 83 -34.50 3.37 -3.00
C PRO A 83 -34.13 3.08 -4.47
N VAL A 84 -34.66 2.00 -5.04
CA VAL A 84 -34.44 1.61 -6.43
C VAL A 84 -35.37 2.40 -7.36
N SER A 85 -34.82 2.99 -8.42
CA SER A 85 -35.60 3.44 -9.58
C SER A 85 -34.86 3.13 -10.88
N SER A 86 -35.55 2.46 -11.79
CA SER A 86 -35.04 1.94 -13.07
C SER A 86 -35.58 2.73 -14.26
N PRO A 87 -34.90 2.69 -15.42
CA PRO A 87 -35.51 2.96 -16.73
C PRO A 87 -35.51 1.71 -17.64
N SER A 88 -36.59 1.55 -18.42
CA SER A 88 -36.71 0.57 -19.52
C SER A 88 -36.31 1.21 -20.87
N SER A 89 -36.18 0.55 -22.02
CA SER A 89 -36.58 -0.79 -22.51
C SER A 89 -35.52 -1.25 -23.58
N PRO A 90 -35.74 -2.18 -24.54
CA PRO A 90 -36.75 -3.24 -24.72
C PRO A 90 -36.22 -4.66 -25.15
N THR A 91 -37.06 -5.71 -24.95
CA THR A 91 -37.29 -6.96 -25.75
C THR A 91 -36.29 -7.43 -26.84
N SER A 92 -35.98 -8.71 -27.11
CA SER A 92 -36.39 -10.09 -26.71
C SER A 92 -35.55 -11.12 -27.53
N PRO A 93 -35.74 -12.47 -27.50
CA PRO A 93 -35.85 -13.47 -26.41
C PRO A 93 -34.81 -14.64 -26.58
N LEU A 94 -35.05 -15.81 -25.94
CA LEU A 94 -34.28 -17.09 -25.96
C LEU A 94 -33.04 -17.13 -25.04
N THR A 95 -32.73 -18.18 -24.26
CA THR A 95 -33.41 -19.44 -23.90
C THR A 95 -32.88 -19.92 -22.53
N ASN A 96 -33.68 -20.64 -21.74
CA ASN A 96 -33.23 -21.18 -20.44
C ASN A 96 -32.08 -22.20 -20.60
N ASN A 97 -31.02 -22.06 -19.79
CA ASN A 97 -30.31 -23.16 -19.14
C ASN A 97 -29.36 -22.62 -18.04
N GLU A 98 -29.20 -23.41 -16.98
CA GLU A 98 -28.08 -23.40 -16.01
C GLU A 98 -27.87 -22.14 -15.15
N ILE A 99 -28.59 -22.09 -14.01
CA ILE A 99 -28.10 -21.52 -12.75
C ILE A 99 -28.29 -22.60 -11.67
N ASP A 100 -27.18 -23.12 -11.14
CA ASP A 100 -26.99 -23.50 -9.72
C ASP A 100 -25.64 -24.22 -9.55
N LEU A 101 -24.63 -23.52 -9.04
CA LEU A 101 -23.38 -24.14 -8.58
C LEU A 101 -22.75 -23.32 -7.44
N PHE A 102 -22.33 -24.04 -6.39
CA PHE A 102 -21.63 -23.57 -5.18
C PHE A 102 -22.44 -22.83 -4.10
N SER A 103 -23.17 -23.62 -3.31
CA SER A 103 -23.09 -23.51 -1.84
C SER A 103 -23.29 -24.88 -1.17
N ASN A 104 -22.35 -25.24 -0.30
CA ASN A 104 -22.43 -26.27 0.75
C ASN A 104 -22.79 -27.72 0.37
N ASN A 105 -21.79 -28.61 0.45
CA ASN A 105 -21.77 -29.63 1.52
C ASN A 105 -20.46 -30.43 1.53
N PHE A 106 -19.71 -30.34 2.63
CA PHE A 106 -18.56 -31.19 2.91
C PHE A 106 -18.83 -32.01 4.18
N LEU A 107 -19.59 -33.10 4.04
CA LEU A 107 -19.74 -34.11 5.09
C LEU A 107 -19.70 -35.53 4.49
N LEU A 108 -18.62 -36.22 4.86
CA LEU A 108 -18.49 -37.67 5.11
C LEU A 108 -19.62 -38.59 4.62
N SER A 109 -19.29 -39.52 3.73
CA SER A 109 -19.51 -40.98 3.91
C SER A 109 -18.96 -41.79 2.74
N SER A 110 -18.08 -42.76 3.01
CA SER A 110 -17.91 -43.93 2.13
C SER A 110 -19.05 -44.93 2.37
N PRO A 111 -19.34 -45.85 1.43
CA PRO A 111 -18.76 -47.18 1.62
C PRO A 111 -18.30 -47.89 0.33
N LEU A 112 -17.60 -49.01 0.52
CA LEU A 112 -17.12 -49.91 -0.53
C LEU A 112 -18.25 -50.49 -1.40
N ILE A 113 -17.96 -50.68 -2.70
CA ILE A 113 -18.50 -51.80 -3.50
C ILE A 113 -17.35 -52.42 -4.32
N LEU A 114 -17.32 -53.75 -4.34
CA LEU A 114 -16.46 -54.59 -5.19
C LEU A 114 -16.90 -54.53 -6.66
N SER A 115 -15.97 -54.43 -7.60
CA SER A 115 -16.16 -55.01 -8.95
C SER A 115 -14.83 -55.47 -9.55
N THR A 116 -14.71 -56.78 -9.69
CA THR A 116 -13.65 -57.46 -10.47
C THR A 116 -14.00 -57.43 -11.95
N THR A 117 -13.09 -56.99 -12.82
CA THR A 117 -12.99 -57.41 -14.23
C THR A 117 -11.58 -57.18 -14.74
N ASP A 118 -10.93 -58.29 -15.10
CA ASP A 118 -9.98 -58.52 -16.19
C ASP A 118 -9.39 -57.33 -16.96
N LEU A 119 -8.06 -57.37 -17.16
CA LEU A 119 -7.49 -57.51 -18.50
C LEU A 119 -6.04 -58.01 -18.46
N GLU A 120 -5.65 -58.71 -19.52
CA GLU A 120 -4.49 -59.60 -19.54
C GLU A 120 -3.19 -58.97 -20.07
N ASN A 121 -2.08 -59.59 -19.65
CA ASN A 121 -0.90 -59.96 -20.46
C ASN A 121 0.11 -58.91 -20.99
N ASN A 122 1.38 -59.34 -20.88
CA ASN A 122 2.54 -59.03 -21.73
C ASN A 122 3.21 -57.63 -21.57
N ASN A 123 4.55 -57.49 -21.56
CA ASN A 123 5.61 -58.50 -21.72
C ASN A 123 7.04 -58.02 -21.30
N ILE A 124 7.96 -58.99 -21.15
CA ILE A 124 9.44 -58.89 -21.42
C ILE A 124 10.36 -58.13 -20.43
N SER A 125 10.79 -58.88 -19.40
CA SER A 125 12.19 -59.26 -19.08
C SER A 125 13.41 -58.39 -19.46
N ASN A 126 14.28 -58.08 -18.48
CA ASN A 126 15.54 -58.82 -18.18
C ASN A 126 16.21 -58.23 -16.91
N ASN A 127 16.76 -58.92 -15.89
CA ASN A 127 17.51 -60.18 -15.70
C ASN A 127 19.02 -59.94 -15.41
N SER A 128 19.43 -60.02 -14.14
CA SER A 128 20.78 -60.41 -13.66
C SER A 128 20.64 -60.84 -12.17
N SER A 129 20.73 -62.13 -11.82
CA SER A 129 21.88 -63.06 -11.80
C SER A 129 22.83 -62.88 -10.60
N ASN A 130 22.66 -63.74 -9.60
CA ASN A 130 23.68 -64.43 -8.75
C ASN A 130 22.91 -65.10 -7.59
N SER A 131 22.78 -66.43 -7.46
CA SER A 131 23.79 -67.49 -7.21
C SER A 131 23.30 -68.26 -5.95
N SER A 132 22.71 -69.45 -6.09
CA SER A 132 23.38 -70.75 -5.85
C SER A 132 23.57 -71.07 -4.35
N ILE A 133 22.67 -71.86 -3.74
CA ILE A 133 22.74 -73.34 -3.59
C ILE A 133 23.29 -73.77 -2.20
N THR A 134 22.41 -74.40 -1.42
CA THR A 134 22.56 -75.59 -0.55
C THR A 134 24.00 -75.99 -0.15
N THR A 135 24.34 -76.24 1.11
CA THR A 135 23.83 -77.34 1.96
C THR A 135 24.50 -77.28 3.35
N ILE A 136 23.87 -77.79 4.42
CA ILE A 136 24.44 -78.73 5.43
C ILE A 136 23.39 -79.01 6.52
N ASN A 137 23.41 -80.23 7.05
CA ASN A 137 22.36 -80.83 7.87
C ASN A 137 22.87 -81.11 9.31
N SER A 138 21.94 -81.42 10.22
CA SER A 138 22.13 -82.09 11.53
C SER A 138 22.76 -81.31 12.71
N GLY A 139 22.38 -81.71 13.93
CA GLY A 139 23.19 -81.49 15.14
C GLY A 139 22.52 -80.79 16.33
N LEU A 140 21.44 -81.35 16.91
CA LEU A 140 20.92 -80.86 18.20
C LEU A 140 21.50 -81.68 19.38
N SER A 141 21.94 -80.96 20.41
CA SER A 141 22.08 -81.31 21.85
C SER A 141 23.51 -81.25 22.45
N THR A 142 23.71 -80.36 23.42
CA THR A 142 23.91 -80.71 24.85
C THR A 142 24.12 -79.46 25.73
N SER A 143 23.92 -79.64 27.04
CA SER A 143 23.79 -78.66 28.12
C SER A 143 25.10 -78.09 28.71
N SER A 144 25.08 -76.84 29.20
CA SER A 144 25.58 -76.38 30.52
C SER A 144 25.42 -74.84 30.64
N SER A 145 24.64 -74.27 31.56
CA SER A 145 24.79 -74.15 33.03
C SER A 145 25.80 -73.07 33.49
N SER A 146 25.33 -71.88 33.93
CA SER A 146 25.50 -71.36 35.33
C SER A 146 25.39 -69.82 35.50
N ASN A 147 24.46 -69.42 36.37
CA ASN A 147 24.54 -68.41 37.46
C ASN A 147 25.20 -67.02 37.27
N ASN A 148 24.43 -65.94 37.49
CA ASN A 148 24.32 -65.28 38.81
C ASN A 148 23.51 -63.96 38.75
N ILE A 149 22.49 -63.81 39.60
CA ILE A 149 21.98 -62.48 40.03
C ILE A 149 21.75 -62.51 41.54
N ASN A 150 22.21 -61.45 42.22
CA ASN A 150 22.28 -61.35 43.67
C ASN A 150 20.99 -60.84 44.33
N ILE A 151 20.87 -61.12 45.64
CA ILE A 151 19.72 -60.81 46.50
C ILE A 151 19.82 -59.39 47.08
N VAL A 152 18.68 -58.69 47.16
CA VAL A 152 18.44 -57.64 48.17
C VAL A 152 17.13 -57.95 48.90
N LYS A 153 17.07 -57.67 50.21
CA LYS A 153 15.99 -58.04 51.15
C LYS A 153 15.24 -56.80 51.64
N GLU A 154 13.93 -56.92 51.81
CA GLU A 154 13.08 -56.35 52.88
C GLU A 154 11.68 -57.02 52.75
N LYS A 155 11.12 -57.68 53.77
CA LYS A 155 10.38 -57.16 54.95
C LYS A 155 9.20 -56.26 54.55
N ASP A 156 7.99 -56.41 55.10
CA ASP A 156 7.50 -57.22 56.22
C ASP A 156 6.01 -57.58 56.04
N LYS A 157 5.49 -58.56 56.81
CA LYS A 157 4.08 -58.80 57.25
C LYS A 157 2.93 -58.54 56.24
N GLU A 158 2.04 -59.51 56.00
CA GLU A 158 1.02 -59.94 56.97
C GLU A 158 0.57 -61.41 56.80
N ARG A 159 -0.13 -61.92 57.82
CA ARG A 159 -0.75 -63.26 57.81
C ARG A 159 -2.27 -63.11 57.78
N ASP A 160 -2.92 -63.80 56.86
CA ASP A 160 -4.16 -64.55 57.11
C ASP A 160 -4.08 -65.79 56.21
N LYS A 161 -3.99 -67.01 56.76
CA LYS A 161 -5.12 -67.78 57.30
C LYS A 161 -6.33 -67.81 56.36
N ASP A 162 -6.17 -68.60 55.29
CA ASP A 162 -7.18 -69.62 54.95
C ASP A 162 -6.51 -70.81 54.26
N SER A 163 -5.85 -71.62 55.08
CA SER A 163 -5.35 -72.93 54.68
C SER A 163 -6.52 -73.93 54.62
N ASN A 164 -7.39 -73.77 53.61
CA ASN A 164 -8.37 -74.80 53.27
C ASN A 164 -7.64 -76.02 52.70
N ASN A 165 -7.24 -76.87 53.63
CA ASN A 165 -6.58 -78.14 53.41
C ASN A 165 -7.57 -79.09 52.75
N ILE A 166 -7.67 -79.06 51.41
CA ILE A 166 -8.42 -80.06 50.65
C ILE A 166 -7.65 -81.38 50.70
N SER A 167 -7.82 -82.08 51.81
CA SER A 167 -7.52 -83.49 51.93
C SER A 167 -8.26 -84.22 50.82
N ILE A 168 -7.53 -84.91 49.94
CA ILE A 168 -8.11 -85.79 48.92
C ILE A 168 -8.60 -87.07 49.60
N ASN A 169 -9.67 -86.93 50.39
CA ASN A 169 -10.46 -88.02 50.93
C ASN A 169 -11.64 -88.27 49.98
N ASN A 170 -11.39 -89.07 48.95
CA ASN A 170 -12.45 -89.75 48.20
C ASN A 170 -12.01 -91.20 47.91
N SER A 171 -11.98 -91.99 48.98
CA SER A 171 -12.16 -93.44 48.86
C SER A 171 -13.66 -93.73 48.81
N PRO A 172 -14.22 -94.33 47.75
CA PRO A 172 -15.51 -94.99 47.82
C PRO A 172 -15.38 -96.34 48.57
N LYS A 173 -14.93 -96.28 49.83
CA LYS A 173 -15.04 -97.41 50.78
C LYS A 173 -16.43 -97.38 51.40
N GLN A 174 -17.44 -97.84 50.66
CA GLN A 174 -18.68 -98.48 51.15
C GLN A 174 -19.71 -98.63 50.03
N SER A 175 -19.68 -99.77 49.32
CA SER A 175 -20.86 -100.49 48.80
C SER A 175 -20.47 -101.86 48.18
N PHE A 176 -19.60 -102.63 48.83
CA PHE A 176 -19.35 -104.05 48.48
C PHE A 176 -19.02 -104.91 49.71
N THR A 177 -19.81 -104.76 50.77
CA THR A 177 -19.77 -105.60 51.98
C THR A 177 -21.18 -105.81 52.53
N ASN A 178 -22.00 -106.54 51.78
CA ASN A 178 -23.11 -107.36 52.29
C ASN A 178 -23.77 -108.16 51.16
N PHE A 179 -23.09 -109.22 50.69
CA PHE A 179 -23.76 -110.29 49.91
C PHE A 179 -23.19 -111.70 50.10
N TYR A 180 -22.35 -111.93 51.12
CA TYR A 180 -21.87 -113.28 51.47
C TYR A 180 -21.80 -113.50 52.99
N LYS A 181 -22.96 -113.73 53.63
CA LYS A 181 -23.13 -114.59 54.83
C LYS A 181 -24.59 -114.70 55.31
N THR A 182 -25.43 -115.40 54.55
CA THR A 182 -26.49 -116.31 55.06
C THR A 182 -27.15 -117.07 53.91
N SER A 183 -26.51 -118.15 53.47
CA SER A 183 -27.21 -119.37 53.03
C SER A 183 -26.24 -120.54 53.05
N ALA A 184 -26.05 -121.13 54.23
CA ALA A 184 -25.28 -122.35 54.40
C ALA A 184 -26.21 -123.56 54.25
N ALA A 185 -26.63 -123.86 53.02
CA ALA A 185 -27.30 -125.11 52.65
C ALA A 185 -27.21 -125.36 51.14
N GLY A 186 -26.33 -126.28 50.71
CA GLY A 186 -26.27 -126.80 49.33
C GLY A 186 -24.98 -126.47 48.56
N SER A 187 -24.40 -127.51 47.94
CA SER A 187 -23.36 -127.48 46.89
C SER A 187 -22.13 -126.56 47.09
N HIS A 188 -21.02 -127.13 47.56
CA HIS A 188 -19.69 -126.54 47.41
C HIS A 188 -19.17 -126.72 45.97
N ASN A 189 -19.33 -125.72 45.11
CA ASN A 189 -18.50 -125.58 43.90
C ASN A 189 -17.23 -124.79 44.25
N ILE A 190 -16.10 -125.48 44.38
CA ILE A 190 -14.80 -124.82 44.41
C ILE A 190 -14.47 -124.44 42.97
N TYR A 191 -14.59 -123.15 42.63
CA TYR A 191 -14.15 -122.62 41.34
C TYR A 191 -12.63 -122.74 41.23
N GLN A 192 -12.14 -123.82 40.63
CA GLN A 192 -10.73 -124.00 40.30
C GLN A 192 -10.41 -123.18 39.04
N ILE A 193 -9.73 -122.05 39.23
CA ILE A 193 -9.15 -121.28 38.12
C ILE A 193 -8.02 -122.09 37.50
N HIS A 194 -8.01 -122.22 36.17
CA HIS A 194 -7.00 -123.05 35.51
C HIS A 194 -5.61 -122.38 35.58
N PRO A 195 -4.51 -123.10 35.90
CA PRO A 195 -3.18 -122.49 36.02
C PRO A 195 -2.67 -121.79 34.74
N SER A 196 -3.16 -122.23 33.57
CA SER A 196 -2.95 -121.56 32.29
C SER A 196 -3.59 -120.18 32.25
N THR A 197 -4.87 -120.06 32.63
CA THR A 197 -5.62 -118.79 32.64
C THR A 197 -4.93 -117.73 33.50
N LEU A 198 -4.40 -118.13 34.67
CA LEU A 198 -3.69 -117.22 35.57
C LEU A 198 -2.33 -116.77 34.99
N LYS A 199 -1.65 -117.63 34.24
CA LYS A 199 -0.40 -117.28 33.54
C LYS A 199 -0.67 -116.34 32.37
N ASP A 200 -1.68 -116.63 31.56
CA ASP A 200 -2.06 -115.81 30.41
C ASP A 200 -2.53 -114.42 30.86
N LEU A 201 -3.29 -114.35 31.97
CA LEU A 201 -3.66 -113.09 32.64
C LEU A 201 -2.43 -112.34 33.18
N LEU A 202 -1.47 -113.03 33.82
CA LEU A 202 -0.25 -112.41 34.34
C LEU A 202 0.62 -111.86 33.20
N ASP A 203 0.79 -112.60 32.11
CA ASP A 203 1.57 -112.16 30.97
C ASP A 203 0.84 -111.03 30.22
N SER A 204 -0.49 -111.07 30.12
CA SER A 204 -1.29 -109.96 29.55
C SER A 204 -1.26 -108.69 30.43
N LEU A 205 -1.24 -108.84 31.76
CA LEU A 205 -1.05 -107.74 32.70
C LEU A 205 0.35 -107.12 32.60
N LYS A 206 1.40 -107.90 32.26
CA LYS A 206 2.73 -107.35 31.96
C LYS A 206 2.70 -106.51 30.68
N SER A 207 2.14 -107.04 29.59
CA SER A 207 2.00 -106.29 28.33
C SER A 207 1.22 -104.98 28.54
N PHE A 208 0.09 -105.04 29.26
CA PHE A 208 -0.71 -103.87 29.58
C PHE A 208 0.05 -102.84 30.43
N ARG A 209 0.78 -103.28 31.47
CA ARG A 209 1.65 -102.42 32.30
C ARG A 209 2.74 -101.74 31.46
N ASP A 210 3.30 -102.46 30.48
CA ASP A 210 4.38 -101.97 29.62
C ASP A 210 3.86 -101.09 28.46
N GLY A 211 2.54 -100.82 28.42
CA GLY A 211 1.91 -99.87 27.49
C GLY A 211 1.34 -100.49 26.22
N ASP A 212 1.36 -101.82 26.07
CA ASP A 212 0.71 -102.51 24.95
C ASP A 212 -0.79 -102.67 25.21
N PHE A 213 -1.58 -101.77 24.62
CA PHE A 213 -3.04 -101.83 24.66
C PHE A 213 -3.66 -102.69 23.54
N SER A 214 -2.86 -103.38 22.73
CA SER A 214 -3.36 -104.34 21.73
C SER A 214 -3.63 -105.73 22.32
N VAL A 215 -3.04 -106.04 23.49
CA VAL A 215 -3.21 -107.32 24.18
C VAL A 215 -4.68 -107.65 24.47
N ARG A 216 -5.10 -108.88 24.20
CA ARG A 216 -6.44 -109.39 24.52
C ARG A 216 -6.34 -110.80 25.06
N LEU A 217 -7.11 -111.09 26.11
CA LEU A 217 -7.31 -112.44 26.61
C LEU A 217 -8.39 -113.12 25.77
N ASN A 218 -8.08 -114.31 25.25
CA ASN A 218 -9.02 -115.14 24.50
C ASN A 218 -9.74 -116.10 25.45
N THR A 219 -11.05 -116.31 25.26
CA THR A 219 -11.79 -117.36 25.97
C THR A 219 -11.40 -118.75 25.45
N PRO A 220 -10.90 -119.68 26.29
CA PRO A 220 -10.60 -121.04 25.85
C PRO A 220 -11.87 -121.79 25.41
N ASN A 221 -11.80 -122.55 24.30
CA ASN A 221 -12.91 -123.39 23.82
C ASN A 221 -13.20 -124.62 24.72
N THR A 222 -12.43 -124.81 25.79
CA THR A 222 -12.63 -125.84 26.81
C THR A 222 -13.25 -125.18 28.04
N ILE A 223 -14.23 -125.84 28.67
CA ILE A 223 -15.16 -125.31 29.70
C ILE A 223 -14.46 -124.38 30.69
N SER A 224 -14.46 -123.07 30.41
CA SER A 224 -14.01 -122.04 31.35
C SER A 224 -15.11 -121.80 32.37
N SER A 225 -14.74 -121.49 33.61
CA SER A 225 -15.71 -121.06 34.60
C SER A 225 -16.35 -119.72 34.19
N GLU A 226 -17.56 -119.46 34.69
CA GLU A 226 -18.25 -118.19 34.46
C GLU A 226 -17.42 -117.00 34.98
N PHE A 227 -16.75 -117.19 36.12
CA PHE A 227 -15.82 -116.25 36.73
C PHE A 227 -14.55 -115.98 35.90
N GLU A 228 -13.96 -116.99 35.24
CA GLU A 228 -12.84 -116.77 34.32
C GLU A 228 -13.27 -115.97 33.08
N ARG A 229 -14.48 -116.19 32.55
CA ARG A 229 -15.02 -115.37 31.46
C ARG A 229 -15.25 -113.92 31.90
N GLU A 230 -15.74 -113.70 33.12
CA GLU A 230 -15.92 -112.36 33.68
C GLU A 230 -14.58 -111.63 33.84
N ILE A 231 -13.54 -112.29 34.36
CA ILE A 231 -12.18 -111.72 34.45
C ILE A 231 -11.62 -111.37 33.07
N ILE A 232 -11.78 -112.26 32.09
CA ILE A 232 -11.34 -112.03 30.70
C ILE A 232 -12.05 -110.81 30.09
N ASN A 233 -13.37 -110.71 30.29
CA ASN A 233 -14.18 -109.58 29.79
C ASN A 233 -13.75 -108.26 30.45
N VAL A 234 -13.71 -108.20 31.78
CA VAL A 234 -13.34 -106.98 32.53
C VAL A 234 -11.90 -106.55 32.22
N PHE A 235 -10.96 -107.50 32.07
CA PHE A 235 -9.60 -107.17 31.62
C PHE A 235 -9.62 -106.57 30.22
N ASN A 236 -10.27 -107.23 29.25
CA ASN A 236 -10.36 -106.75 27.88
C ASN A 236 -11.07 -105.39 27.78
N GLU A 237 -12.08 -105.12 28.61
CA GLU A 237 -12.76 -103.81 28.72
C GLU A 237 -11.81 -102.72 29.24
N VAL A 238 -11.03 -102.98 30.30
CA VAL A 238 -10.06 -102.03 30.85
C VAL A 238 -8.93 -101.72 29.86
N VAL A 239 -8.42 -102.74 29.16
CA VAL A 239 -7.43 -102.55 28.08
C VAL A 239 -8.05 -101.76 26.93
N ASN A 240 -9.30 -102.04 26.55
CA ASN A 240 -10.00 -101.35 25.47
C ASN A 240 -10.26 -99.86 25.80
N ILE A 241 -10.66 -99.53 27.03
CA ILE A 241 -10.80 -98.13 27.49
C ILE A 241 -9.44 -97.40 27.43
N SER A 242 -8.34 -98.09 27.76
CA SER A 242 -6.99 -97.52 27.70
C SER A 242 -6.50 -97.30 26.26
N ASP A 243 -6.75 -98.24 25.36
CA ASP A 243 -6.50 -98.13 23.92
C ASP A 243 -7.27 -96.96 23.30
N LEU A 244 -8.58 -96.86 23.58
CA LEU A 244 -9.44 -95.77 23.13
C LEU A 244 -8.97 -94.41 23.67
N MET A 245 -8.56 -94.32 24.94
CA MET A 245 -8.03 -93.09 25.52
C MET A 245 -6.72 -92.65 24.85
N SER A 246 -5.81 -93.60 24.56
CA SER A 246 -4.56 -93.34 23.83
C SER A 246 -4.84 -92.80 22.41
N LYS A 247 -5.80 -93.42 21.71
CA LYS A 247 -6.27 -92.98 20.38
C LYS A 247 -6.89 -91.57 20.43
N GLU A 248 -7.73 -91.28 21.41
CA GLU A 248 -8.32 -89.94 21.58
C GLU A 248 -7.29 -88.86 21.93
N PHE A 249 -6.29 -89.16 22.76
CA PHE A 249 -5.20 -88.23 23.04
C PHE A 249 -4.34 -87.96 21.79
N SER A 250 -4.09 -88.99 20.97
CA SER A 250 -3.43 -88.84 19.68
C SER A 250 -4.25 -87.98 18.71
N ARG A 251 -5.57 -88.24 18.62
CA ARG A 251 -6.51 -87.44 17.81
C ARG A 251 -6.51 -85.97 18.23
N LEU A 252 -6.65 -85.68 19.52
CA LEU A 252 -6.66 -84.30 20.02
C LEU A 252 -5.31 -83.59 19.87
N ARG A 253 -4.19 -84.31 20.03
CA ARG A 253 -2.87 -83.74 19.76
C ARG A 253 -2.79 -83.22 18.32
N THR A 254 -3.34 -83.94 17.36
CA THR A 254 -3.42 -83.48 15.97
C THR A 254 -4.44 -82.34 15.84
N GLN A 255 -5.68 -82.59 16.26
CA GLN A 255 -6.83 -81.73 16.02
C GLN A 255 -6.71 -80.35 16.72
N VAL A 256 -6.48 -80.35 18.04
CA VAL A 256 -6.33 -79.11 18.82
C VAL A 256 -4.89 -78.59 18.75
N GLY A 257 -3.90 -79.49 18.77
CA GLY A 257 -2.48 -79.11 18.90
C GLY A 257 -1.76 -78.75 17.61
N THR A 258 -2.11 -79.34 16.45
CA THR A 258 -1.47 -79.04 15.16
C THR A 258 -2.39 -78.40 14.13
N GLU A 259 -3.67 -78.78 14.07
CA GLU A 259 -4.65 -78.21 13.13
C GLU A 259 -5.32 -76.94 13.67
N GLY A 260 -5.28 -76.71 14.98
CA GLY A 260 -5.88 -75.53 15.62
C GLY A 260 -7.40 -75.58 15.71
N ASN A 261 -8.01 -76.76 15.59
CA ASN A 261 -9.45 -76.99 15.75
C ASN A 261 -9.83 -76.95 17.24
N THR A 262 -9.80 -75.74 17.83
CA THR A 262 -9.94 -75.48 19.27
C THR A 262 -11.30 -75.87 19.88
N LEU A 263 -12.32 -76.17 19.08
CA LEU A 263 -13.63 -76.59 19.59
C LEU A 263 -13.71 -78.10 19.89
N ASP A 264 -12.75 -78.90 19.41
CA ASP A 264 -12.72 -80.34 19.64
C ASP A 264 -12.45 -80.72 21.09
N ARG A 265 -13.13 -81.76 21.56
CA ARG A 265 -13.04 -82.27 22.94
C ARG A 265 -12.81 -83.78 22.90
N ALA A 266 -12.16 -84.30 23.95
CA ALA A 266 -11.95 -85.73 24.14
C ALA A 266 -13.29 -86.36 24.51
N LEU A 267 -13.62 -87.47 23.84
CA LEU A 267 -14.83 -88.24 24.10
C LEU A 267 -14.45 -89.71 24.24
N LEU A 268 -14.61 -90.26 25.45
CA LEU A 268 -14.29 -91.66 25.74
C LEU A 268 -15.59 -92.43 26.07
N PRO A 269 -16.22 -93.12 25.09
CA PRO A 269 -17.44 -93.89 25.32
C PRO A 269 -17.24 -94.95 26.39
N GLY A 270 -18.24 -95.11 27.28
CA GLY A 270 -18.18 -96.09 28.38
C GLY A 270 -17.32 -95.67 29.58
N ALA A 271 -16.59 -94.55 29.53
CA ALA A 271 -15.79 -94.09 30.66
C ALA A 271 -16.65 -93.68 31.87
N GLN A 272 -16.36 -94.28 33.03
CA GLN A 272 -16.97 -93.96 34.32
C GLN A 272 -15.90 -93.72 35.39
N GLY A 273 -16.30 -93.09 36.51
CA GLY A 273 -15.39 -92.78 37.62
C GLY A 273 -14.16 -91.98 37.17
N SER A 274 -12.98 -92.41 37.61
CA SER A 274 -11.71 -91.73 37.33
C SER A 274 -11.39 -91.60 35.84
N TRP A 275 -11.81 -92.55 34.99
CA TRP A 275 -11.58 -92.46 33.53
C TRP A 275 -12.30 -91.26 32.92
N ARG A 276 -13.54 -91.02 33.33
CA ARG A 276 -14.30 -89.83 32.93
C ARG A 276 -13.63 -88.56 33.46
N TYR A 277 -13.23 -88.57 34.73
CA TYR A 277 -12.57 -87.43 35.36
C TYR A 277 -11.26 -87.02 34.64
N CYS A 278 -10.46 -87.98 34.16
CA CYS A 278 -9.27 -87.69 33.35
C CYS A 278 -9.60 -86.98 32.03
N ILE A 279 -10.70 -87.37 31.37
CA ILE A 279 -11.18 -86.75 30.13
C ILE A 279 -11.73 -85.34 30.42
N ASP A 280 -12.51 -85.18 31.50
CA ASP A 280 -13.03 -83.89 31.94
C ASP A 280 -11.90 -82.92 32.33
N LEU A 281 -10.83 -83.40 32.99
CA LEU A 281 -9.62 -82.62 33.28
C LEU A 281 -8.89 -82.17 32.01
N LEU A 282 -8.71 -83.06 31.03
CA LEU A 282 -8.04 -82.72 29.78
C LEU A 282 -8.86 -81.72 28.95
N ASN A 283 -10.18 -81.89 28.90
CA ASN A 283 -11.10 -80.93 28.28
C ASN A 283 -11.09 -79.57 29.00
N THR A 284 -10.95 -79.56 30.34
CA THR A 284 -10.80 -78.33 31.13
C THR A 284 -9.48 -77.62 30.81
N LEU A 285 -8.36 -78.35 30.75
CA LEU A 285 -7.05 -77.79 30.39
C LEU A 285 -7.05 -77.19 28.98
N ILE A 286 -7.69 -77.86 28.02
CA ILE A 286 -7.89 -77.35 26.66
C ILE A 286 -8.67 -76.02 26.69
N GLY A 287 -9.79 -75.96 27.41
CA GLY A 287 -10.56 -74.72 27.60
C GLY A 287 -9.74 -73.59 28.25
N ASP A 288 -9.08 -73.87 29.37
CA ASP A 288 -8.24 -72.91 30.11
C ASP A 288 -7.08 -72.34 29.28
N MET A 289 -6.58 -73.07 28.26
CA MET A 289 -5.53 -72.61 27.33
C MET A 289 -6.07 -71.84 26.11
N ILE A 290 -7.19 -72.26 25.55
CA ILE A 290 -7.79 -71.61 24.36
C ILE A 290 -8.31 -70.22 24.71
N GLN A 291 -8.95 -70.09 25.86
CA GLN A 291 -9.72 -68.92 26.22
C GLN A 291 -8.92 -67.59 26.29
N PRO A 292 -7.70 -67.54 26.87
CA PRO A 292 -6.85 -66.35 26.75
C PRO A 292 -6.47 -66.04 25.30
N THR A 293 -6.35 -67.06 24.45
CA THR A 293 -6.00 -66.92 23.02
C THR A 293 -7.17 -66.31 22.23
N GLU A 294 -8.42 -66.69 22.53
CA GLU A 294 -9.61 -66.06 21.97
C GLU A 294 -9.72 -64.57 22.35
N GLU A 295 -9.41 -64.21 23.60
CA GLU A 295 -9.38 -62.80 24.03
C GLU A 295 -8.26 -61.99 23.34
N VAL A 296 -7.10 -62.59 23.09
CA VAL A 296 -6.02 -61.99 22.28
C VAL A 296 -6.52 -61.71 20.86
N VAL A 297 -7.14 -62.70 20.20
CA VAL A 297 -7.70 -62.55 18.85
C VAL A 297 -8.80 -61.48 18.82
N ARG A 298 -9.69 -61.44 19.83
CA ARG A 298 -10.73 -60.41 19.95
C ARG A 298 -10.13 -59.01 19.99
N VAL A 299 -9.16 -58.77 20.87
CA VAL A 299 -8.55 -57.44 21.05
C VAL A 299 -7.75 -57.02 19.82
N ILE A 300 -6.95 -57.91 19.24
CA ILE A 300 -6.22 -57.61 17.99
C ILE A 300 -7.19 -57.32 16.83
N THR A 301 -8.32 -58.05 16.74
CA THR A 301 -9.37 -57.78 15.74
C THR A 301 -10.03 -56.42 15.95
N SER A 302 -10.23 -55.98 17.19
CA SER A 302 -10.73 -54.63 17.49
C SER A 302 -9.72 -53.55 17.12
N VAL A 303 -8.44 -53.72 17.47
CA VAL A 303 -7.34 -52.82 17.08
C VAL A 303 -7.24 -52.69 15.56
N ALA A 304 -7.33 -53.81 14.82
CA ALA A 304 -7.32 -53.81 13.36
C ALA A 304 -8.54 -53.09 12.73
N LYS A 305 -9.64 -52.95 13.47
CA LYS A 305 -10.83 -52.15 13.09
C LYS A 305 -10.76 -50.70 13.58
N GLY A 306 -9.68 -50.30 14.26
CA GLY A 306 -9.51 -48.96 14.85
C GLY A 306 -10.16 -48.77 16.22
N ASP A 307 -10.75 -49.81 16.84
CA ASP A 307 -11.28 -49.73 18.20
C ASP A 307 -10.15 -50.00 19.22
N LEU A 308 -9.52 -48.92 19.64
CA LEU A 308 -8.43 -48.89 20.62
C LEU A 308 -8.93 -48.81 22.08
N SER A 309 -10.25 -48.90 22.31
CA SER A 309 -10.81 -48.96 23.67
C SER A 309 -10.75 -50.37 24.27
N GLN A 310 -10.57 -51.39 23.43
CA GLN A 310 -10.63 -52.80 23.82
C GLN A 310 -9.30 -53.26 24.42
N THR A 311 -9.37 -53.82 25.63
CA THR A 311 -8.24 -54.42 26.32
C THR A 311 -8.54 -55.86 26.70
N ILE A 312 -7.48 -56.64 26.93
CA ILE A 312 -7.57 -58.01 27.46
C ILE A 312 -7.90 -57.89 28.95
N LYS A 313 -8.98 -58.54 29.38
CA LYS A 313 -9.41 -58.57 30.78
C LYS A 313 -8.38 -59.34 31.60
N MET A 314 -7.95 -58.73 32.71
CA MET A 314 -6.92 -59.30 33.61
C MET A 314 -7.46 -60.40 34.53
N GLU A 315 -8.77 -60.56 34.56
CA GLU A 315 -9.52 -61.57 35.31
C GLU A 315 -10.44 -62.33 34.36
N TYR A 316 -10.47 -63.64 34.54
CA TYR A 316 -11.28 -64.57 33.76
C TYR A 316 -12.27 -65.34 34.67
N GLY A 317 -13.17 -66.11 34.06
CA GLY A 317 -14.31 -66.82 34.64
C GLY A 317 -14.10 -67.34 36.07
N ASN A 318 -15.11 -67.10 36.91
CA ASN A 318 -15.10 -67.34 38.36
C ASN A 318 -14.06 -66.50 39.14
N GLY A 319 -13.65 -65.33 38.61
CA GLY A 319 -12.79 -64.35 39.31
C GLY A 319 -11.31 -64.73 39.35
N LYS A 320 -10.86 -65.63 38.48
CA LYS A 320 -9.45 -66.05 38.43
C LYS A 320 -8.61 -65.02 37.66
N LYS A 321 -7.68 -64.36 38.35
CA LYS A 321 -6.66 -63.51 37.71
C LYS A 321 -5.79 -64.31 36.74
N LEU A 322 -5.46 -63.72 35.58
CA LEU A 322 -4.44 -64.26 34.68
C LEU A 322 -3.10 -64.40 35.42
N ARG A 323 -2.36 -65.47 35.14
CA ARG A 323 -1.07 -65.80 35.78
C ARG A 323 -0.06 -66.26 34.72
N GLY A 324 1.22 -66.29 35.09
CA GLY A 324 2.30 -66.77 34.22
C GLY A 324 2.40 -66.00 32.91
N GLU A 325 2.63 -66.72 31.81
CA GLU A 325 2.81 -66.12 30.48
C GLU A 325 1.55 -65.40 29.97
N PHE A 326 0.35 -65.91 30.23
CA PHE A 326 -0.90 -65.24 29.83
C PHE A 326 -1.03 -63.83 30.44
N LEU A 327 -0.57 -63.64 31.68
CA LEU A 327 -0.51 -62.32 32.31
C LEU A 327 0.51 -61.39 31.64
N LYS A 328 1.66 -61.91 31.20
CA LYS A 328 2.66 -61.12 30.47
C LYS A 328 2.12 -60.69 29.10
N ILE A 329 1.53 -61.62 28.35
CA ILE A 329 0.91 -61.37 27.03
C ILE A 329 -0.18 -60.30 27.16
N ALA A 330 -1.09 -60.44 28.14
CA ALA A 330 -2.13 -59.46 28.41
C ALA A 330 -1.56 -58.07 28.72
N LYS A 331 -0.51 -57.97 29.55
CA LYS A 331 0.16 -56.69 29.85
C LYS A 331 0.80 -56.06 28.62
N VAL A 332 1.51 -56.84 27.80
CA VAL A 332 2.20 -56.34 26.59
C VAL A 332 1.18 -55.82 25.57
N ILE A 333 0.11 -56.58 25.30
CA ILE A 333 -0.94 -56.17 24.38
C ILE A 333 -1.68 -54.93 24.91
N ASN A 334 -2.07 -54.90 26.19
CA ASN A 334 -2.73 -53.72 26.76
C ASN A 334 -1.82 -52.47 26.75
N THR A 335 -0.51 -52.64 26.88
CA THR A 335 0.47 -51.54 26.75
C THR A 335 0.53 -51.03 25.30
N MET A 336 0.57 -51.93 24.30
CA MET A 336 0.52 -51.57 22.89
C MET A 336 -0.78 -50.82 22.55
N VAL A 337 -1.94 -51.32 23.00
CA VAL A 337 -3.24 -50.65 22.81
C VAL A 337 -3.23 -49.26 23.44
N SER A 338 -2.69 -49.11 24.65
CA SER A 338 -2.59 -47.81 25.32
C SER A 338 -1.70 -46.82 24.56
N GLN A 339 -0.55 -47.27 24.04
CA GLN A 339 0.35 -46.44 23.23
C GLN A 339 -0.31 -46.01 21.92
N LEU A 340 -0.95 -46.95 21.20
CA LEU A 340 -1.73 -46.68 19.99
C LEU A 340 -2.84 -45.66 20.24
N ASN A 341 -3.61 -45.83 21.32
CA ASN A 341 -4.72 -44.94 21.66
C ASN A 341 -4.23 -43.52 22.01
N SER A 342 -3.16 -43.42 22.80
CA SER A 342 -2.55 -42.13 23.15
C SER A 342 -2.02 -41.41 21.91
N PHE A 343 -1.29 -42.11 21.04
CA PHE A 343 -0.76 -41.56 19.79
C PHE A 343 -1.90 -41.12 18.83
N SER A 344 -2.92 -41.95 18.65
CA SER A 344 -4.07 -41.66 17.78
C SER A 344 -4.85 -40.42 18.25
N SER A 345 -5.14 -40.35 19.56
CA SER A 345 -5.76 -39.17 20.19
C SER A 345 -4.93 -37.91 19.94
N GLU A 346 -3.61 -38.02 20.10
CA GLU A 346 -2.72 -36.87 20.08
C GLU A 346 -2.42 -36.35 18.66
N VAL A 347 -2.25 -37.23 17.67
CA VAL A 347 -2.19 -36.85 16.25
C VAL A 347 -3.51 -36.20 15.83
N THR A 348 -4.66 -36.75 16.24
CA THR A 348 -5.98 -36.16 15.97
C THR A 348 -6.10 -34.77 16.60
N ARG A 349 -5.59 -34.60 17.83
CA ARG A 349 -5.59 -33.31 18.54
C ARG A 349 -4.73 -32.26 17.82
N VAL A 350 -3.48 -32.59 17.47
CA VAL A 350 -2.57 -31.68 16.78
C VAL A 350 -3.05 -31.35 15.37
N ALA A 351 -3.56 -32.34 14.62
CA ALA A 351 -4.13 -32.11 13.29
C ALA A 351 -5.33 -31.14 13.35
N ARG A 352 -6.21 -31.28 14.36
CA ARG A 352 -7.32 -30.34 14.60
C ARG A 352 -6.80 -28.94 14.97
N GLU A 353 -5.91 -28.85 15.97
CA GLU A 353 -5.45 -27.55 16.49
C GLU A 353 -4.65 -26.75 15.46
N VAL A 354 -3.64 -27.37 14.85
CA VAL A 354 -2.74 -26.68 13.90
C VAL A 354 -3.34 -26.62 12.50
N GLY A 355 -3.99 -27.69 12.05
CA GLY A 355 -4.51 -27.80 10.68
C GLY A 355 -5.93 -27.25 10.47
N THR A 356 -6.78 -27.21 11.50
CA THR A 356 -8.20 -26.79 11.35
C THR A 356 -8.57 -25.56 12.19
N GLU A 357 -8.08 -25.45 13.43
CA GLU A 357 -8.40 -24.33 14.33
C GLU A 357 -7.43 -23.16 14.24
N GLY A 358 -6.31 -23.30 13.52
CA GLY A 358 -5.28 -22.27 13.40
C GLY A 358 -4.53 -21.96 14.70
N LYS A 359 -4.59 -22.85 15.71
CA LYS A 359 -3.87 -22.74 16.98
C LYS A 359 -2.40 -23.13 16.79
N LEU A 360 -1.64 -22.20 16.21
CA LEU A 360 -0.22 -22.38 15.89
C LEU A 360 0.62 -22.57 17.17
N GLY A 361 1.34 -23.70 17.25
CA GLY A 361 2.15 -24.11 18.39
C GLY A 361 1.73 -25.42 19.06
N GLY A 362 0.62 -26.05 18.63
CA GLY A 362 0.24 -27.38 19.09
C GLY A 362 1.30 -28.43 18.75
N GLN A 363 1.73 -29.19 19.76
CA GLN A 363 2.67 -30.31 19.65
C GLN A 363 2.05 -31.54 20.32
N ALA A 364 2.41 -32.73 19.83
CA ALA A 364 2.02 -34.02 20.34
C ALA A 364 2.95 -34.47 21.47
N GLU A 365 2.39 -34.76 22.63
CA GLU A 365 3.09 -35.33 23.78
C GLU A 365 2.53 -36.73 24.06
N VAL A 366 3.31 -37.77 23.74
CA VAL A 366 2.91 -39.17 23.92
C VAL A 366 3.85 -39.84 24.93
N PRO A 367 3.43 -40.11 26.18
CA PRO A 367 4.31 -40.65 27.21
C PRO A 367 4.81 -42.06 26.90
N GLY A 368 6.10 -42.31 27.11
CA GLY A 368 6.68 -43.66 27.02
C GLY A 368 6.69 -44.26 25.61
N VAL A 369 6.70 -43.43 24.56
CA VAL A 369 7.00 -43.87 23.20
C VAL A 369 8.50 -44.01 22.98
N ASP A 370 8.89 -45.03 22.22
CA ASP A 370 10.28 -45.28 21.85
C ASP A 370 10.35 -45.91 20.44
N GLY A 371 11.52 -45.88 19.82
CA GLY A 371 11.70 -46.29 18.42
C GLY A 371 10.73 -45.58 17.46
N VAL A 372 10.11 -46.34 16.56
CA VAL A 372 9.22 -45.82 15.50
C VAL A 372 8.11 -44.91 16.03
N TRP A 373 7.57 -45.18 17.22
CA TRP A 373 6.53 -44.32 17.81
C TRP A 373 7.06 -42.93 18.16
N LYS A 374 8.28 -42.86 18.66
CA LYS A 374 8.96 -41.60 18.93
C LYS A 374 9.29 -40.87 17.63
N ASP A 375 9.85 -41.58 16.65
CA ASP A 375 10.18 -41.00 15.34
C ASP A 375 8.92 -40.41 14.66
N LEU A 376 7.77 -41.07 14.76
CA LEU A 376 6.50 -40.56 14.25
C LEU A 376 6.02 -39.31 15.02
N THR A 377 6.10 -39.30 16.35
CA THR A 377 5.76 -38.14 17.18
C THR A 377 6.67 -36.93 16.88
N ASP A 378 7.98 -37.16 16.77
CA ASP A 378 8.97 -36.13 16.46
C ASP A 378 8.79 -35.55 15.04
N ASN A 379 8.40 -36.39 14.07
CA ASN A 379 8.05 -35.94 12.72
C ASN A 379 6.77 -35.09 12.68
N VAL A 380 5.71 -35.49 13.39
CA VAL A 380 4.48 -34.68 13.52
C VAL A 380 4.78 -33.33 14.19
N ASN A 381 5.60 -33.33 15.25
CA ASN A 381 6.03 -32.12 15.95
C ASN A 381 6.88 -31.20 15.06
N THR A 382 7.76 -31.76 14.25
CA THR A 382 8.57 -31.02 13.28
C THR A 382 7.70 -30.38 12.20
N MET A 383 6.71 -31.10 11.67
CA MET A 383 5.73 -30.57 10.71
C MET A 383 4.90 -29.43 11.33
N ALA A 384 4.34 -29.64 12.53
CA ALA A 384 3.54 -28.65 13.23
C ALA A 384 4.33 -27.37 13.58
N SER A 385 5.59 -27.53 14.00
CA SER A 385 6.51 -26.41 14.29
C SER A 385 6.85 -25.63 13.02
N ASN A 386 7.18 -26.32 11.92
CA ASN A 386 7.48 -25.68 10.64
C ASN A 386 6.29 -24.85 10.13
N LEU A 387 5.08 -25.42 10.07
CA LEU A 387 3.87 -24.71 9.66
C LEU A 387 3.56 -23.53 10.59
N THR A 388 3.69 -23.73 11.91
CA THR A 388 3.53 -22.67 12.92
C THR A 388 4.44 -21.48 12.67
N ASN A 389 5.74 -21.72 12.46
CA ASN A 389 6.72 -20.66 12.25
C ASN A 389 6.49 -19.95 10.90
N GLN A 390 6.22 -20.71 9.84
CA GLN A 390 5.96 -20.20 8.50
C GLN A 390 4.75 -19.25 8.46
N VAL A 391 3.60 -19.70 8.99
CA VAL A 391 2.37 -18.89 9.00
C VAL A 391 2.50 -17.69 9.94
N ARG A 392 3.18 -17.82 11.08
CA ARG A 392 3.40 -16.72 12.02
C ARG A 392 4.30 -15.62 11.43
N GLU A 393 5.36 -15.97 10.71
CA GLU A 393 6.23 -14.99 10.02
C GLU A 393 5.50 -14.30 8.85
N ILE A 394 4.68 -15.03 8.09
CA ILE A 394 3.80 -14.43 7.08
C ILE A 394 2.88 -13.38 7.73
N ALA A 395 2.19 -13.74 8.83
CA ALA A 395 1.30 -12.84 9.56
C ALA A 395 2.01 -11.60 10.12
N LEU A 396 3.25 -11.75 10.63
CA LEU A 396 4.05 -10.61 11.10
C LEU A 396 4.39 -9.65 9.96
N VAL A 397 4.81 -10.15 8.81
CA VAL A 397 5.18 -9.31 7.66
C VAL A 397 3.96 -8.66 7.01
N THR A 398 2.83 -9.37 6.85
CA THR A 398 1.60 -8.75 6.31
C THR A 398 1.01 -7.72 7.28
N THR A 399 1.12 -7.91 8.59
CA THR A 399 0.74 -6.90 9.59
C THR A 399 1.67 -5.68 9.54
N ALA A 400 2.97 -5.88 9.36
CA ALA A 400 3.93 -4.79 9.18
C ALA A 400 3.61 -3.97 7.92
N VAL A 401 3.34 -4.62 6.79
CA VAL A 401 2.89 -3.97 5.55
C VAL A 401 1.59 -3.17 5.76
N ALA A 402 0.60 -3.75 6.45
CA ALA A 402 -0.66 -3.07 6.75
C ALA A 402 -0.51 -1.83 7.68
N THR A 403 0.54 -1.81 8.51
CA THR A 403 0.91 -0.65 9.35
C THR A 403 1.89 0.31 8.68
N GLY A 404 2.31 0.03 7.43
CA GLY A 404 3.26 0.86 6.66
C GLY A 404 4.74 0.56 6.91
N ASP A 405 5.09 -0.42 7.76
CA ASP A 405 6.46 -0.87 7.95
C ASP A 405 6.90 -1.82 6.83
N LEU A 406 7.40 -1.23 5.74
CA LEU A 406 7.98 -1.92 4.58
C LEU A 406 9.46 -2.31 4.79
N SER A 407 9.96 -2.33 6.05
CA SER A 407 11.30 -2.84 6.38
C SER A 407 11.33 -4.34 6.62
N LYS A 408 10.18 -4.95 6.97
CA LYS A 408 10.07 -6.37 7.32
C LYS A 408 9.98 -7.25 6.07
N LYS A 409 10.64 -8.42 6.13
CA LYS A 409 10.59 -9.47 5.12
C LYS A 409 10.56 -10.84 5.79
N ILE A 410 9.97 -11.81 5.10
CA ILE A 410 9.98 -13.21 5.54
C ILE A 410 11.40 -13.74 5.31
N ASN A 411 12.12 -14.03 6.40
CA ASN A 411 13.52 -14.45 6.34
C ASN A 411 13.74 -15.95 6.56
N LEU A 412 12.72 -16.72 7.00
CA LEU A 412 12.82 -18.17 7.21
C LEU A 412 13.37 -18.92 5.98
N ASP A 413 14.19 -19.95 6.20
CA ASP A 413 14.48 -20.96 5.16
C ASP A 413 13.23 -21.83 4.96
N VAL A 414 12.75 -21.89 3.72
CA VAL A 414 11.50 -22.53 3.32
C VAL A 414 11.66 -23.10 1.92
N ARG A 415 10.89 -24.14 1.59
CA ARG A 415 11.00 -24.88 0.33
C ARG A 415 9.62 -25.10 -0.29
N GLY A 416 9.58 -25.49 -1.55
CA GLY A 416 8.33 -25.76 -2.28
C GLY A 416 7.43 -24.52 -2.38
N GLU A 417 6.13 -24.71 -2.24
CA GLU A 417 5.10 -23.66 -2.38
C GLU A 417 5.28 -22.53 -1.36
N ILE A 418 5.74 -22.83 -0.13
CA ILE A 418 6.00 -21.80 0.89
C ILE A 418 7.17 -20.89 0.50
N LEU A 419 8.15 -21.38 -0.28
CA LEU A 419 9.20 -20.54 -0.86
C LEU A 419 8.65 -19.60 -1.94
N GLN A 420 7.74 -20.09 -2.78
CA GLN A 420 7.06 -19.25 -3.77
C GLN A 420 6.24 -18.16 -3.05
N LEU A 421 5.48 -18.51 -2.02
CA LEU A 421 4.71 -17.56 -1.21
C LEU A 421 5.61 -16.51 -0.53
N LYS A 422 6.72 -16.94 0.10
CA LYS A 422 7.76 -16.05 0.65
C LYS A 422 8.28 -15.07 -0.41
N ASN A 423 8.62 -15.56 -1.60
CA ASN A 423 9.17 -14.73 -2.67
C ASN A 423 8.14 -13.75 -3.20
N THR A 424 6.89 -14.17 -3.40
CA THR A 424 5.78 -13.29 -3.81
C THR A 424 5.52 -12.18 -2.78
N ILE A 425 5.44 -12.51 -1.49
CA ILE A 425 5.26 -11.51 -0.43
C ILE A 425 6.45 -10.56 -0.35
N ASN A 426 7.69 -11.08 -0.34
CA ASN A 426 8.88 -10.23 -0.28
C ASN A 426 8.99 -9.31 -1.52
N THR A 427 8.62 -9.79 -2.70
CA THR A 427 8.57 -8.98 -3.95
C THR A 427 7.51 -7.88 -3.85
N MET A 428 6.34 -8.19 -3.29
CA MET A 428 5.29 -7.19 -3.02
C MET A 428 5.79 -6.10 -2.07
N VAL A 429 6.51 -6.46 -0.99
CA VAL A 429 7.12 -5.48 -0.06
C VAL A 429 8.14 -4.61 -0.79
N ASP A 430 8.99 -5.20 -1.64
CA ASP A 430 9.99 -4.44 -2.42
C ASP A 430 9.33 -3.47 -3.42
N GLN A 431 8.30 -3.90 -4.14
CA GLN A 431 7.53 -3.05 -5.05
C GLN A 431 6.85 -1.90 -4.31
N LEU A 432 6.17 -2.18 -3.18
CA LEU A 432 5.55 -1.18 -2.32
C LEU A 432 6.57 -0.16 -1.78
N LYS A 433 7.74 -0.64 -1.34
CA LYS A 433 8.80 0.19 -0.77
C LYS A 433 9.41 1.12 -1.82
N SER A 434 9.69 0.57 -3.00
CA SER A 434 10.21 1.33 -4.14
C SER A 434 9.20 2.40 -4.58
N PHE A 435 7.93 2.03 -4.78
CA PHE A 435 6.85 2.96 -5.12
C PHE A 435 6.66 4.06 -4.06
N SER A 436 6.64 3.72 -2.77
CA SER A 436 6.48 4.69 -1.68
C SER A 436 7.65 5.69 -1.61
N SER A 437 8.88 5.19 -1.73
CA SER A 437 10.09 6.03 -1.83
C SER A 437 9.99 7.00 -3.01
N GLU A 438 9.57 6.49 -4.16
CA GLU A 438 9.61 7.21 -5.41
C GLU A 438 8.49 8.26 -5.55
N VAL A 439 7.27 7.94 -5.10
CA VAL A 439 6.19 8.93 -4.97
C VAL A 439 6.61 10.03 -3.99
N THR A 440 7.21 9.68 -2.85
CA THR A 440 7.71 10.68 -1.89
C THR A 440 8.77 11.58 -2.52
N ARG A 441 9.71 11.02 -3.29
CA ARG A 441 10.76 11.76 -4.00
C ARG A 441 10.17 12.72 -5.04
N VAL A 442 9.31 12.25 -5.92
CA VAL A 442 8.72 13.08 -7.00
C VAL A 442 7.77 14.15 -6.44
N SER A 443 6.96 13.82 -5.43
CA SER A 443 6.12 14.81 -4.74
C SER A 443 6.95 15.90 -4.07
N LYS A 444 8.14 15.56 -3.54
CA LYS A 444 9.07 16.56 -3.01
C LYS A 444 9.71 17.38 -4.13
N GLU A 445 10.37 16.75 -5.10
CA GLU A 445 11.08 17.44 -6.18
C GLU A 445 10.18 18.39 -6.97
N VAL A 446 9.07 17.87 -7.53
CA VAL A 446 8.21 18.64 -8.43
C VAL A 446 7.20 19.49 -7.65
N GLY A 447 6.72 19.01 -6.51
CA GLY A 447 5.66 19.67 -5.72
C GLY A 447 6.16 20.64 -4.65
N THR A 448 7.35 20.44 -4.09
CA THR A 448 7.89 21.24 -2.96
C THR A 448 9.15 22.02 -3.34
N ASP A 449 10.15 21.33 -3.89
CA ASP A 449 11.47 21.90 -4.20
C ASP A 449 11.47 22.66 -5.56
N GLY A 450 10.40 22.53 -6.36
CA GLY A 450 10.24 23.20 -7.65
C GLY A 450 11.16 22.68 -8.78
N ILE A 451 11.78 21.51 -8.58
CA ILE A 451 12.68 20.86 -9.53
C ILE A 451 11.82 20.15 -10.59
N LEU A 452 11.46 20.90 -11.62
CA LEU A 452 10.59 20.43 -12.71
C LEU A 452 11.31 19.40 -13.60
N GLY A 453 10.61 18.32 -13.94
CA GLY A 453 11.10 17.21 -14.76
C GLY A 453 11.39 15.92 -14.00
N GLY A 454 11.28 15.90 -12.66
CA GLY A 454 11.34 14.67 -11.88
C GLY A 454 10.23 13.69 -12.29
N GLN A 455 10.60 12.44 -12.55
CA GLN A 455 9.69 11.33 -12.87
C GLN A 455 9.98 10.14 -11.95
N ALA A 456 8.93 9.38 -11.66
CA ALA A 456 8.95 8.15 -10.88
C ALA A 456 9.35 6.97 -11.75
N GLU A 457 10.45 6.31 -11.40
CA GLU A 457 10.89 5.04 -11.97
C GLU A 457 10.80 3.94 -10.90
N VAL A 458 9.87 3.00 -11.11
CA VAL A 458 9.68 1.85 -10.21
C VAL A 458 9.89 0.57 -11.01
N SER A 459 10.98 -0.15 -10.73
CA SER A 459 11.33 -1.37 -11.48
C SER A 459 10.37 -2.53 -11.20
N GLY A 460 10.02 -3.28 -12.24
CA GLY A 460 9.27 -4.54 -12.10
C GLY A 460 7.80 -4.40 -11.71
N VAL A 461 7.18 -3.23 -11.86
CA VAL A 461 5.74 -3.03 -11.61
C VAL A 461 4.88 -3.34 -12.83
N GLY A 462 3.68 -3.86 -12.59
CA GLY A 462 2.65 -4.13 -13.60
C GLY A 462 1.25 -3.95 -13.02
N GLY A 463 0.25 -3.89 -13.89
CA GLY A 463 -1.14 -3.59 -13.51
C GLY A 463 -1.25 -2.26 -12.76
N VAL A 464 -2.07 -2.24 -11.70
CA VAL A 464 -2.38 -1.03 -10.90
C VAL A 464 -1.13 -0.27 -10.43
N TRP A 465 -0.03 -0.97 -10.11
CA TRP A 465 1.22 -0.31 -9.70
C TRP A 465 1.87 0.48 -10.83
N LYS A 466 1.80 -0.04 -12.06
CA LYS A 466 2.23 0.70 -13.25
C LYS A 466 1.30 1.87 -13.52
N ASP A 467 -0.01 1.65 -13.47
CA ASP A 467 -1.01 2.72 -13.71
C ASP A 467 -0.85 3.87 -12.72
N LEU A 468 -0.61 3.58 -11.43
CA LEU A 468 -0.33 4.60 -10.42
C LEU A 468 0.98 5.37 -10.70
N THR A 469 2.04 4.67 -11.09
CA THR A 469 3.33 5.28 -11.46
C THR A 469 3.18 6.19 -12.68
N ASP A 470 2.50 5.72 -13.72
CA ASP A 470 2.24 6.46 -14.96
C ASP A 470 1.32 7.68 -14.70
N ASN A 471 0.36 7.59 -13.76
CA ASN A 471 -0.45 8.72 -13.32
C ASN A 471 0.37 9.79 -12.57
N VAL A 472 1.27 9.40 -11.66
CA VAL A 472 2.18 10.33 -10.97
C VAL A 472 3.11 11.02 -11.98
N ASN A 473 3.64 10.26 -12.94
CA ASN A 473 4.45 10.80 -14.04
C ASN A 473 3.66 11.76 -14.93
N THR A 474 2.41 11.45 -15.24
CA THR A 474 1.52 12.33 -16.02
C THR A 474 1.24 13.63 -15.25
N MET A 475 1.01 13.56 -13.93
CA MET A 475 0.85 14.75 -13.09
C MET A 475 2.13 15.60 -13.06
N ALA A 476 3.29 15.00 -12.82
CA ALA A 476 4.57 15.68 -12.77
C ALA A 476 4.96 16.32 -14.11
N ALA A 477 4.72 15.64 -15.22
CA ALA A 477 4.95 16.16 -16.57
C ALA A 477 4.00 17.32 -16.91
N ASN A 478 2.71 17.22 -16.53
CA ASN A 478 1.75 18.31 -16.71
C ASN A 478 2.16 19.56 -15.93
N LEU A 479 2.49 19.44 -14.64
CA LEU A 479 2.95 20.56 -13.82
C LEU A 479 4.25 21.17 -14.36
N THR A 480 5.20 20.32 -14.76
CA THR A 480 6.47 20.72 -15.39
C THR A 480 6.23 21.54 -16.66
N GLY A 481 5.45 21.03 -17.61
CA GLY A 481 5.12 21.75 -18.84
C GLY A 481 4.33 23.04 -18.57
N GLN A 482 3.45 23.02 -17.57
CA GLN A 482 2.61 24.15 -17.19
C GLN A 482 3.42 25.33 -16.65
N VAL A 483 4.23 25.09 -15.61
CA VAL A 483 5.05 26.13 -14.98
C VAL A 483 6.14 26.62 -15.94
N ARG A 484 6.76 25.73 -16.72
CA ARG A 484 7.84 26.10 -17.66
C ARG A 484 7.35 26.99 -18.79
N SER A 485 6.21 26.69 -19.41
CA SER A 485 5.63 27.55 -20.46
C SER A 485 5.22 28.93 -19.93
N ILE A 486 4.73 29.00 -18.69
CA ILE A 486 4.44 30.27 -18.00
C ILE A 486 5.73 31.07 -17.76
N ALA A 487 6.80 30.42 -17.30
CA ALA A 487 8.09 31.06 -17.08
C ALA A 487 8.71 31.59 -18.38
N GLU A 488 8.65 30.83 -19.48
CA GLU A 488 9.12 31.24 -20.81
C GLU A 488 8.42 32.50 -21.32
N VAL A 489 7.09 32.57 -21.19
CA VAL A 489 6.31 33.74 -21.64
C VAL A 489 6.54 34.94 -20.72
N THR A 490 6.61 34.73 -19.41
CA THR A 490 6.89 35.83 -18.46
C THR A 490 8.31 36.40 -18.67
N THR A 491 9.28 35.53 -18.99
CA THR A 491 10.64 35.95 -19.36
C THR A 491 10.64 36.73 -20.68
N ALA A 492 9.88 36.30 -21.67
CA ALA A 492 9.74 37.01 -22.94
C ALA A 492 9.15 38.41 -22.75
N VAL A 493 8.10 38.54 -21.93
CA VAL A 493 7.50 39.84 -21.55
C VAL A 493 8.53 40.73 -20.85
N ALA A 494 9.33 40.19 -19.93
CA ALA A 494 10.39 40.94 -19.26
C ALA A 494 11.48 41.44 -20.23
N CYS A 495 11.72 40.71 -21.33
CA CYS A 495 12.60 41.12 -22.43
C CYS A 495 11.90 42.00 -23.50
N GLY A 496 10.63 42.36 -23.33
CA GLY A 496 9.85 43.16 -24.29
C GLY A 496 9.27 42.37 -25.49
N ASP A 497 9.43 41.06 -25.54
CA ASP A 497 8.81 40.19 -26.56
C ASP A 497 7.35 39.87 -26.18
N LEU A 498 6.46 40.76 -26.60
CA LEU A 498 5.01 40.64 -26.44
C LEU A 498 4.34 39.80 -27.55
N SER A 499 5.11 39.04 -28.35
CA SER A 499 4.57 38.16 -29.38
C SER A 499 4.14 36.79 -28.83
N LYS A 500 4.78 36.34 -27.73
CA LYS A 500 4.58 35.01 -27.14
C LYS A 500 3.37 34.96 -26.21
N LYS A 501 2.72 33.79 -26.18
CA LYS A 501 1.59 33.47 -25.31
C LYS A 501 1.75 32.09 -24.70
N VAL A 502 1.16 31.90 -23.52
CA VAL A 502 1.06 30.58 -22.88
C VAL A 502 0.09 29.75 -23.71
N SER A 503 0.61 28.82 -24.52
CA SER A 503 -0.15 28.07 -25.53
C SER A 503 -0.68 26.73 -25.03
N ILE A 504 0.08 26.07 -24.17
CA ILE A 504 -0.17 24.77 -23.53
C ILE A 504 -1.62 24.53 -23.06
N ASN A 505 -2.04 23.27 -23.08
CA ASN A 505 -3.34 22.85 -22.56
C ASN A 505 -3.32 22.81 -21.02
N ALA A 506 -4.19 23.60 -20.40
CA ALA A 506 -4.36 23.70 -18.96
C ALA A 506 -5.85 23.58 -18.60
N LYS A 507 -6.13 23.19 -17.35
CA LYS A 507 -7.49 23.10 -16.77
C LYS A 507 -7.46 23.73 -15.37
N GLY A 508 -8.63 24.04 -14.82
CA GLY A 508 -8.76 24.60 -13.47
C GLY A 508 -8.01 25.92 -13.29
N GLU A 509 -7.37 26.08 -12.13
CA GLU A 509 -6.65 27.31 -11.74
C GLU A 509 -5.49 27.64 -12.71
N ILE A 510 -4.79 26.64 -13.24
CA ILE A 510 -3.70 26.87 -14.22
C ILE A 510 -4.25 27.43 -15.55
N LEU A 511 -5.49 27.11 -15.93
CA LEU A 511 -6.14 27.73 -17.08
C LEU A 511 -6.48 29.21 -16.80
N GLN A 512 -6.93 29.51 -15.57
CA GLN A 512 -7.16 30.90 -15.16
C GLN A 512 -5.85 31.69 -15.18
N LEU A 513 -4.76 31.15 -14.63
CA LEU A 513 -3.43 31.75 -14.67
C LEU A 513 -2.92 31.97 -16.10
N LYS A 514 -3.03 30.96 -16.97
CA LYS A 514 -2.75 31.08 -18.42
C LYS A 514 -3.52 32.24 -19.05
N ASN A 515 -4.82 32.35 -18.77
CA ASN A 515 -5.67 33.39 -19.33
C ASN A 515 -5.29 34.77 -18.79
N THR A 516 -5.07 34.92 -17.48
CA THR A 516 -4.62 36.17 -16.85
C THR A 516 -3.31 36.68 -17.46
N ILE A 517 -2.32 35.79 -17.63
CA ILE A 517 -1.04 36.14 -18.26
C ILE A 517 -1.24 36.53 -19.73
N ASN A 518 -2.02 35.76 -20.50
CA ASN A 518 -2.28 36.07 -21.90
C ASN A 518 -3.06 37.39 -22.09
N THR A 519 -3.97 37.74 -21.17
CA THR A 519 -4.67 39.03 -21.16
C THR A 519 -3.71 40.18 -20.82
N MET A 520 -2.82 40.00 -19.84
CA MET A 520 -1.77 40.97 -19.52
C MET A 520 -0.83 41.22 -20.71
N VAL A 521 -0.41 40.16 -21.42
CA VAL A 521 0.40 40.29 -22.65
C VAL A 521 -0.31 41.13 -23.71
N GLU A 522 -1.60 40.88 -23.96
CA GLU A 522 -2.37 41.65 -24.95
C GLU A 522 -2.61 43.11 -24.53
N GLN A 523 -2.88 43.38 -23.24
CA GLN A 523 -2.97 44.74 -22.71
C GLN A 523 -1.66 45.51 -22.90
N LEU A 524 -0.52 44.90 -22.55
CA LEU A 524 0.81 45.47 -22.76
C LEU A 524 1.09 45.73 -24.25
N LYS A 525 0.72 44.79 -25.12
CA LYS A 525 0.95 44.87 -26.56
C LYS A 525 0.13 45.99 -27.20
N SER A 526 -1.15 46.08 -26.84
CA SER A 526 -2.05 47.16 -27.29
C SER A 526 -1.55 48.51 -26.79
N PHE A 527 -1.20 48.64 -25.50
CA PHE A 527 -0.62 49.87 -24.95
C PHE A 527 0.68 50.28 -25.65
N SER A 528 1.62 49.35 -25.86
CA SER A 528 2.88 49.63 -26.56
C SER A 528 2.66 50.08 -28.01
N SER A 529 1.70 49.47 -28.72
CA SER A 529 1.31 49.87 -30.08
C SER A 529 0.73 51.29 -30.09
N GLU A 530 -0.18 51.59 -29.18
CA GLU A 530 -0.86 52.89 -29.12
C GLU A 530 0.06 54.03 -28.70
N VAL A 531 0.96 53.81 -27.73
CA VAL A 531 2.00 54.79 -27.37
C VAL A 531 2.93 55.05 -28.55
N THR A 532 3.35 54.01 -29.27
CA THR A 532 4.19 54.15 -30.48
C THR A 532 3.45 54.93 -31.58
N ARG A 533 2.16 54.63 -31.79
CA ARG A 533 1.31 55.29 -32.78
C ARG A 533 1.11 56.77 -32.48
N VAL A 534 0.69 57.13 -31.27
CA VAL A 534 0.48 58.54 -30.86
C VAL A 534 1.80 59.32 -30.86
N SER A 535 2.90 58.72 -30.40
CA SER A 535 4.22 59.35 -30.45
C SER A 535 4.65 59.67 -31.88
N ARG A 536 4.36 58.78 -32.85
CA ARG A 536 4.62 59.03 -34.27
C ARG A 536 3.68 60.09 -34.85
N GLU A 537 2.36 59.93 -34.70
CA GLU A 537 1.36 60.84 -35.28
C GLU A 537 1.51 62.26 -34.75
N VAL A 538 1.47 62.45 -33.42
CA VAL A 538 1.44 63.77 -32.80
C VAL A 538 2.85 64.34 -32.61
N GLY A 539 3.85 63.50 -32.32
CA GLY A 539 5.22 63.92 -32.03
C GLY A 539 6.11 64.11 -33.27
N THR A 540 5.97 63.26 -34.30
CA THR A 540 6.87 63.25 -35.46
C THR A 540 6.19 63.72 -36.76
N GLU A 541 4.97 63.23 -37.03
CA GLU A 541 4.26 63.49 -38.29
C GLU A 541 3.41 64.78 -38.24
N GLY A 542 3.21 65.35 -37.05
CA GLY A 542 2.41 66.57 -36.87
C GLY A 542 0.91 66.38 -37.12
N ILE A 543 0.42 65.14 -37.10
CA ILE A 543 -1.00 64.80 -37.24
C ILE A 543 -1.67 65.03 -35.88
N LEU A 544 -2.03 66.28 -35.63
CA LEU A 544 -2.59 66.72 -34.36
C LEU A 544 -4.02 66.18 -34.17
N GLY A 545 -4.33 65.70 -32.96
CA GLY A 545 -5.62 65.13 -32.58
C GLY A 545 -5.62 63.62 -32.34
N GLY A 546 -4.52 62.91 -32.61
CA GLY A 546 -4.36 61.50 -32.25
C GLY A 546 -4.43 61.28 -30.73
N GLN A 547 -5.18 60.28 -30.31
CA GLN A 547 -5.29 59.80 -28.92
C GLN A 547 -5.09 58.28 -28.90
N ALA A 548 -4.49 57.77 -27.83
CA ALA A 548 -4.30 56.35 -27.55
C ALA A 548 -5.61 55.76 -27.00
N GLU A 549 -6.07 54.67 -27.61
CA GLU A 549 -7.25 53.94 -27.17
C GLU A 549 -6.87 52.48 -26.85
N VAL A 550 -6.69 52.20 -25.57
CA VAL A 550 -6.32 50.86 -25.09
C VAL A 550 -7.53 50.23 -24.41
N SER A 551 -8.05 49.15 -24.98
CA SER A 551 -9.24 48.48 -24.46
C SER A 551 -8.94 47.63 -23.22
N GLY A 552 -9.85 47.66 -22.23
CA GLY A 552 -9.81 46.77 -21.07
C GLY A 552 -8.70 47.05 -20.05
N VAL A 553 -8.07 48.24 -20.08
CA VAL A 553 -7.07 48.64 -19.06
C VAL A 553 -7.71 49.24 -17.81
N GLY A 554 -7.05 49.04 -16.67
CA GLY A 554 -7.43 49.61 -15.37
C GLY A 554 -6.20 49.88 -14.50
N GLY A 555 -6.37 50.69 -13.45
CA GLY A 555 -5.26 51.16 -12.60
C GLY A 555 -4.20 51.90 -13.43
N VAL A 556 -2.93 51.68 -13.09
CA VAL A 556 -1.76 52.36 -13.69
C VAL A 556 -1.77 52.38 -15.23
N TRP A 557 -2.26 51.32 -15.89
CA TRP A 557 -2.35 51.27 -17.35
C TRP A 557 -3.35 52.28 -17.94
N LYS A 558 -4.47 52.51 -17.24
CA LYS A 558 -5.42 53.56 -17.60
C LYS A 558 -4.79 54.93 -17.36
N ASP A 559 -4.18 55.14 -16.20
CA ASP A 559 -3.57 56.42 -15.82
C ASP A 559 -2.45 56.82 -16.80
N LEU A 560 -1.61 55.87 -17.24
CA LEU A 560 -0.59 56.09 -18.27
C LEU A 560 -1.21 56.44 -19.64
N THR A 561 -2.29 55.78 -20.04
CA THR A 561 -3.00 56.09 -21.29
C THR A 561 -3.61 57.50 -21.23
N GLU A 562 -4.21 57.87 -20.10
CA GLU A 562 -4.80 59.19 -19.86
C GLU A 562 -3.75 60.30 -19.82
N ASN A 563 -2.57 60.04 -19.27
CA ASN A 563 -1.42 60.96 -19.31
C ASN A 563 -0.88 61.17 -20.74
N VAL A 564 -0.75 60.11 -21.54
CA VAL A 564 -0.36 60.21 -22.96
C VAL A 564 -1.39 61.02 -23.76
N ASN A 565 -2.68 60.78 -23.51
CA ASN A 565 -3.77 61.54 -24.15
C ASN A 565 -3.80 63.02 -23.72
N THR A 566 -3.51 63.31 -22.46
CA THR A 566 -3.40 64.67 -21.94
C THR A 566 -2.22 65.41 -22.59
N MET A 567 -1.07 64.76 -22.72
CA MET A 567 0.09 65.29 -23.43
C MET A 567 -0.22 65.56 -24.92
N ALA A 568 -0.83 64.59 -25.62
CA ALA A 568 -1.19 64.72 -27.03
C ALA A 568 -2.24 65.83 -27.28
N ALA A 569 -3.22 65.95 -26.39
CA ALA A 569 -4.24 67.01 -26.43
C ALA A 569 -3.64 68.39 -26.18
N ASN A 570 -2.73 68.53 -25.21
CA ASN A 570 -2.03 69.77 -24.93
C ASN A 570 -1.18 70.22 -26.13
N LEU A 571 -0.36 69.33 -26.71
CA LEU A 571 0.43 69.63 -27.91
C LEU A 571 -0.48 69.99 -29.10
N THR A 572 -1.57 69.25 -29.30
CA THR A 572 -2.57 69.51 -30.34
C THR A 572 -3.18 70.91 -30.21
N GLY A 573 -3.65 71.28 -29.01
CA GLY A 573 -4.21 72.60 -28.76
C GLY A 573 -3.18 73.72 -28.93
N GLN A 574 -1.96 73.48 -28.44
CA GLN A 574 -0.85 74.43 -28.50
C GLN A 574 -0.42 74.75 -29.92
N VAL A 575 -0.13 73.73 -30.74
CA VAL A 575 0.32 73.93 -32.12
C VAL A 575 -0.82 74.44 -33.01
N ARG A 576 -2.08 74.00 -32.82
CA ARG A 576 -3.22 74.55 -33.59
C ARG A 576 -3.48 76.03 -33.30
N ALA A 577 -3.40 76.47 -32.04
CA ALA A 577 -3.58 77.89 -31.71
C ALA A 577 -2.46 78.77 -32.28
N ILE A 578 -1.21 78.28 -32.28
CA ILE A 578 -0.08 78.94 -32.95
C ILE A 578 -0.34 79.03 -34.46
N ALA A 579 -0.77 77.94 -35.10
CA ALA A 579 -1.06 77.91 -36.53
C ALA A 579 -2.19 78.88 -36.90
N GLU A 580 -3.31 78.89 -36.17
CA GLU A 580 -4.44 79.79 -36.43
C GLU A 580 -4.02 81.26 -36.41
N VAL A 581 -3.27 81.68 -35.40
CA VAL A 581 -2.81 83.06 -35.25
C VAL A 581 -1.78 83.42 -36.32
N THR A 582 -0.86 82.50 -36.65
CA THR A 582 0.12 82.72 -37.72
C THR A 582 -0.56 82.84 -39.09
N THR A 583 -1.59 82.04 -39.37
CA THR A 583 -2.42 82.15 -40.59
C THR A 583 -3.25 83.43 -40.62
N ALA A 584 -3.77 83.88 -39.47
CA ALA A 584 -4.48 85.16 -39.37
C ALA A 584 -3.54 86.34 -39.66
N VAL A 585 -2.33 86.33 -39.10
CA VAL A 585 -1.27 87.31 -39.39
C VAL A 585 -0.89 87.31 -40.87
N ALA A 586 -0.69 86.13 -41.47
CA ALA A 586 -0.36 86.00 -42.90
C ALA A 586 -1.48 86.50 -43.84
N SER A 587 -2.74 86.46 -43.40
CA SER A 587 -3.89 87.04 -44.11
C SER A 587 -4.18 88.50 -43.74
N GLY A 588 -3.30 89.17 -42.99
CA GLY A 588 -3.41 90.57 -42.60
C GLY A 588 -4.34 90.83 -41.41
N ASN A 589 -4.94 89.80 -40.81
CA ASN A 589 -5.78 89.93 -39.62
C ASN A 589 -4.95 89.90 -38.33
N LEU A 590 -4.46 91.08 -37.95
CA LEU A 590 -3.63 91.31 -36.76
C LEU A 590 -4.44 91.43 -35.45
N SER A 591 -5.74 91.12 -35.46
CA SER A 591 -6.58 91.17 -34.24
C SER A 591 -6.53 89.88 -33.40
N LYS A 592 -6.06 88.77 -33.96
CA LYS A 592 -5.97 87.48 -33.26
C LYS A 592 -4.66 87.34 -32.48
N LYS A 593 -4.76 86.80 -31.26
CA LYS A 593 -3.63 86.44 -30.40
C LYS A 593 -3.78 85.02 -29.88
N ILE A 594 -2.67 84.37 -29.55
CA ILE A 594 -2.65 83.06 -28.90
C ILE A 594 -3.12 83.26 -27.46
N SER A 595 -4.28 82.70 -27.10
CA SER A 595 -4.92 82.87 -25.80
C SER A 595 -4.71 81.70 -24.84
N ILE A 596 -4.71 80.47 -25.37
CA ILE A 596 -4.58 79.18 -24.67
C ILE A 596 -3.51 79.15 -23.57
N ASP A 597 -3.73 78.33 -22.52
CA ASP A 597 -2.70 78.15 -21.49
C ASP A 597 -1.50 77.37 -22.03
N ALA A 598 -0.31 77.81 -21.62
CA ALA A 598 0.97 77.31 -22.10
C ALA A 598 2.03 77.54 -21.03
N GLN A 599 2.96 76.60 -20.91
CA GLN A 599 4.06 76.64 -19.95
C GLN A 599 5.40 76.38 -20.66
N GLY A 600 6.51 76.59 -19.95
CA GLY A 600 7.86 76.32 -20.46
C GLY A 600 8.18 77.03 -21.77
N GLU A 601 8.69 76.29 -22.75
CA GLU A 601 9.12 76.84 -24.04
C GLU A 601 7.94 77.27 -24.93
N ILE A 602 6.80 76.58 -24.83
CA ILE A 602 5.58 76.95 -25.57
C ILE A 602 5.03 78.30 -25.07
N LEU A 603 5.18 78.62 -23.78
CA LEU A 603 4.84 79.95 -23.27
C LEU A 603 5.76 81.04 -23.85
N LYS A 604 7.07 80.76 -23.98
CA LYS A 604 8.01 81.70 -24.63
C LYS A 604 7.63 81.91 -26.10
N LEU A 605 7.26 80.84 -26.82
CA LEU A 605 6.81 80.90 -28.21
C LEU A 605 5.49 81.69 -28.35
N LYS A 606 4.49 81.41 -27.51
CA LYS A 606 3.23 82.18 -27.39
C LYS A 606 3.50 83.67 -27.22
N ASN A 607 4.36 84.03 -26.26
CA ASN A 607 4.67 85.42 -25.96
C ASN A 607 5.45 86.10 -27.10
N THR A 608 6.38 85.39 -27.74
CA THR A 608 7.15 85.90 -28.89
C THR A 608 6.22 86.18 -30.08
N ILE A 609 5.33 85.26 -30.42
CA ILE A 609 4.36 85.44 -31.51
C ILE A 609 3.38 86.57 -31.15
N ASN A 610 2.80 86.60 -29.95
CA ASN A 610 1.90 87.68 -29.55
C ASN A 610 2.59 89.06 -29.59
N THR A 611 3.86 89.15 -29.19
CA THR A 611 4.65 90.39 -29.29
C THR A 611 4.90 90.79 -30.75
N MET A 612 5.14 89.82 -31.64
CA MET A 612 5.22 90.06 -33.09
C MET A 612 3.89 90.60 -33.64
N VAL A 613 2.75 90.04 -33.24
CA VAL A 613 1.42 90.55 -33.62
C VAL A 613 1.23 91.98 -33.14
N ASP A 614 1.59 92.29 -31.89
CA ASP A 614 1.51 93.65 -31.32
C ASP A 614 2.39 94.65 -32.10
N GLN A 615 3.62 94.28 -32.45
CA GLN A 615 4.52 95.11 -33.25
C GLN A 615 3.97 95.34 -34.67
N LEU A 616 3.48 94.28 -35.33
CA LEU A 616 2.84 94.36 -36.65
C LEU A 616 1.58 95.24 -36.62
N GLN A 617 0.73 95.07 -35.61
CA GLN A 617 -0.52 95.83 -35.46
C GLN A 617 -0.21 97.31 -35.23
N SER A 618 0.73 97.62 -34.32
CA SER A 618 1.16 99.00 -34.08
C SER A 618 1.82 99.63 -35.31
N PHE A 619 2.63 98.88 -36.07
CA PHE A 619 3.20 99.37 -37.33
C PHE A 619 2.13 99.63 -38.40
N SER A 620 1.21 98.68 -38.60
CA SER A 620 0.09 98.82 -39.55
C SER A 620 -0.76 100.05 -39.21
N CYS A 621 -1.16 100.23 -37.95
CA CYS A 621 -1.91 101.41 -37.51
C CYS A 621 -1.14 102.72 -37.76
N GLU A 622 0.16 102.78 -37.42
CA GLU A 622 0.96 103.99 -37.61
C GLU A 622 1.20 104.32 -39.09
N VAL A 623 1.43 103.31 -39.94
CA VAL A 623 1.55 103.51 -41.39
C VAL A 623 0.23 103.98 -41.99
N THR A 624 -0.91 103.38 -41.62
CA THR A 624 -2.23 103.85 -42.06
C THR A 624 -2.51 105.27 -41.59
N ARG A 625 -2.20 105.59 -40.33
CA ARG A 625 -2.39 106.93 -39.75
C ARG A 625 -1.55 107.98 -40.48
N VAL A 626 -0.25 107.77 -40.65
CA VAL A 626 0.65 108.73 -41.34
C VAL A 626 0.32 108.85 -42.82
N SER A 627 -0.02 107.75 -43.48
CA SER A 627 -0.45 107.77 -44.89
C SER A 627 -1.73 108.58 -45.07
N LYS A 628 -2.67 108.48 -44.12
CA LYS A 628 -3.88 109.30 -44.12
C LYS A 628 -3.59 110.77 -43.79
N GLU A 629 -2.91 111.05 -42.68
CA GLU A 629 -2.58 112.42 -42.25
C GLU A 629 -1.83 113.19 -43.33
N VAL A 630 -0.72 112.64 -43.83
CA VAL A 630 0.19 113.35 -44.74
C VAL A 630 -0.23 113.20 -46.21
N GLY A 631 -0.85 112.08 -46.58
CA GLY A 631 -1.20 111.76 -47.97
C GLY A 631 -2.65 112.03 -48.37
N THR A 632 -3.61 112.09 -47.44
CA THR A 632 -5.04 112.29 -47.74
C THR A 632 -5.62 113.53 -47.07
N ASP A 633 -5.40 113.70 -45.76
CA ASP A 633 -6.00 114.77 -44.95
C ASP A 633 -5.18 116.08 -45.03
N GLY A 634 -3.97 116.05 -45.62
CA GLY A 634 -3.10 117.22 -45.83
C GLY A 634 -2.44 117.77 -44.56
N ILE A 635 -2.46 117.02 -43.45
CA ILE A 635 -1.92 117.39 -42.15
C ILE A 635 -0.40 117.10 -42.13
N LEU A 636 0.38 118.11 -42.54
CA LEU A 636 1.82 117.98 -42.73
C LEU A 636 2.62 118.05 -41.42
N GLY A 637 3.38 117.00 -41.12
CA GLY A 637 4.25 116.87 -39.93
C GLY A 637 4.04 115.59 -39.13
N GLY A 638 3.06 114.76 -39.47
CA GLY A 638 2.84 113.45 -38.85
C GLY A 638 4.03 112.51 -39.04
N GLN A 639 4.47 111.87 -37.95
CA GLN A 639 5.50 110.84 -37.94
C GLN A 639 4.96 109.57 -37.29
N ALA A 640 5.36 108.40 -37.82
CA ALA A 640 5.08 107.09 -37.29
C ALA A 640 6.00 106.80 -36.10
N LYS A 641 5.41 106.40 -34.97
CA LYS A 641 6.13 106.11 -33.72
C LYS A 641 5.73 104.75 -33.16
N VAL A 642 6.21 103.70 -33.83
CA VAL A 642 6.08 102.32 -33.34
C VAL A 642 7.06 102.10 -32.18
N ARG A 643 6.58 101.60 -31.04
CA ARG A 643 7.42 101.33 -29.86
C ARG A 643 7.97 99.90 -29.91
N GLY A 644 9.21 99.72 -29.46
CA GLY A 644 9.81 98.39 -29.28
C GLY A 644 10.20 97.67 -30.58
N VAL A 645 10.26 98.36 -31.72
CA VAL A 645 10.75 97.81 -33.00
C VAL A 645 12.26 97.93 -33.17
N GLY A 646 12.86 96.95 -33.84
CA GLY A 646 14.27 96.90 -34.20
C GLY A 646 14.48 96.15 -35.51
N GLY A 647 15.68 96.26 -36.10
CA GLY A 647 15.98 95.74 -37.43
C GLY A 647 15.03 96.31 -38.49
N VAL A 648 14.62 95.47 -39.45
CA VAL A 648 13.78 95.85 -40.61
C VAL A 648 12.52 96.64 -40.22
N TRP A 649 11.90 96.34 -39.07
CA TRP A 649 10.72 97.08 -38.59
C TRP A 649 11.02 98.54 -38.24
N LYS A 650 12.21 98.80 -37.70
CA LYS A 650 12.69 100.16 -37.47
C LYS A 650 13.01 100.83 -38.80
N ASP A 651 13.75 100.15 -39.67
CA ASP A 651 14.14 100.71 -40.98
C ASP A 651 12.91 101.09 -41.83
N LEU A 652 11.86 100.28 -41.82
CA LEU A 652 10.57 100.59 -42.45
C LEU A 652 9.87 101.79 -41.81
N THR A 653 9.89 101.90 -40.48
CA THR A 653 9.31 103.04 -39.76
C THR A 653 10.07 104.34 -40.09
N ASP A 654 11.40 104.28 -40.12
CA ASP A 654 12.27 105.41 -40.44
C ASP A 654 12.16 105.81 -41.93
N ASN A 655 11.93 104.85 -42.83
CA ASN A 655 11.62 105.12 -44.25
C ASN A 655 10.25 105.80 -44.42
N VAL A 656 9.20 105.35 -43.73
CA VAL A 656 7.87 106.01 -43.74
C VAL A 656 7.97 107.42 -43.16
N ASN A 657 8.74 107.61 -42.09
CA ASN A 657 9.04 108.93 -41.52
C ASN A 657 9.80 109.84 -42.50
N THR A 658 10.78 109.28 -43.22
CA THR A 658 11.54 110.02 -44.24
C THR A 658 10.65 110.43 -45.41
N MET A 659 9.75 109.55 -45.86
CA MET A 659 8.74 109.87 -46.88
C MET A 659 7.77 110.97 -46.40
N ALA A 660 7.23 110.84 -45.20
CA ALA A 660 6.32 111.81 -44.59
C ALA A 660 6.97 113.19 -44.38
N ALA A 661 8.24 113.22 -43.95
CA ALA A 661 9.03 114.44 -43.80
C ALA A 661 9.35 115.10 -45.16
N ASN A 662 9.67 114.29 -46.18
CA ASN A 662 9.89 114.80 -47.54
C ASN A 662 8.61 115.43 -48.11
N LEU A 663 7.47 114.74 -48.04
CA LEU A 663 6.17 115.30 -48.48
C LEU A 663 5.80 116.56 -47.69
N THR A 664 5.97 116.54 -46.37
CA THR A 664 5.75 117.69 -45.48
C THR A 664 6.58 118.89 -45.89
N GLY A 665 7.89 118.73 -46.04
CA GLY A 665 8.79 119.81 -46.44
C GLY A 665 8.50 120.30 -47.87
N GLN A 666 8.18 119.39 -48.78
CA GLN A 666 7.88 119.71 -50.17
C GLN A 666 6.59 120.52 -50.31
N VAL A 667 5.46 120.03 -49.77
CA VAL A 667 4.16 120.70 -49.87
C VAL A 667 4.14 122.00 -49.05
N ARG A 668 4.74 122.04 -47.85
CA ARG A 668 4.81 123.27 -47.04
C ARG A 668 5.61 124.37 -47.73
N SER A 669 6.75 124.05 -48.34
CA SER A 669 7.56 125.04 -49.06
C SER A 669 6.88 125.54 -50.35
N ILE A 670 6.08 124.70 -51.00
CA ILE A 670 5.21 125.13 -52.10
C ILE A 670 4.13 126.08 -51.57
N ALA A 671 3.41 125.69 -50.52
CA ALA A 671 2.35 126.50 -49.92
C ALA A 671 2.84 127.86 -49.40
N GLU A 672 4.02 127.94 -48.79
CA GLU A 672 4.64 129.20 -48.35
C GLU A 672 4.90 130.17 -49.50
N VAL A 673 5.32 129.67 -50.67
CA VAL A 673 5.59 130.50 -51.84
C VAL A 673 4.30 130.89 -52.53
N THR A 674 3.35 129.97 -52.73
CA THR A 674 2.03 130.29 -53.28
C THR A 674 1.26 131.28 -52.40
N THR A 675 1.40 131.18 -51.06
CA THR A 675 0.82 132.16 -50.13
C THR A 675 1.52 133.51 -50.23
N ALA A 676 2.85 133.54 -50.31
CA ALA A 676 3.59 134.79 -50.50
C ALA A 676 3.20 135.48 -51.81
N VAL A 677 3.04 134.73 -52.90
CA VAL A 677 2.53 135.19 -54.20
C VAL A 677 1.12 135.76 -54.07
N ALA A 678 0.20 135.06 -53.38
CA ALA A 678 -1.16 135.53 -53.15
C ALA A 678 -1.21 136.82 -52.30
N CYS A 679 -0.25 137.03 -51.39
CA CYS A 679 -0.08 138.28 -50.65
C CYS A 679 0.76 139.35 -51.40
N GLY A 680 1.00 139.19 -52.71
CA GLY A 680 1.72 140.15 -53.55
C GLY A 680 3.25 140.12 -53.43
N ASN A 681 3.83 139.22 -52.62
CA ASN A 681 5.27 139.09 -52.44
C ASN A 681 5.89 138.09 -53.43
N LEU A 682 6.17 138.60 -54.63
CA LEU A 682 6.75 137.86 -55.76
C LEU A 682 8.30 137.70 -55.68
N SER A 683 8.89 137.89 -54.49
CA SER A 683 10.34 137.69 -54.27
C SER A 683 10.70 136.27 -53.86
N LYS A 684 9.75 135.47 -53.34
CA LYS A 684 10.01 134.11 -52.89
C LYS A 684 9.99 133.09 -54.03
N LYS A 685 10.87 132.10 -53.95
CA LYS A 685 10.90 130.92 -54.83
C LYS A 685 10.94 129.64 -54.00
N VAL A 686 10.35 128.57 -54.52
CA VAL A 686 10.39 127.23 -53.93
C VAL A 686 11.82 126.70 -54.08
N SER A 687 12.50 126.45 -52.97
CA SER A 687 13.95 126.14 -52.93
C SER A 687 14.30 124.67 -52.65
N ILE A 688 13.42 123.94 -51.96
CA ILE A 688 13.48 122.50 -51.59
C ILE A 688 14.14 121.56 -52.61
N ASN A 689 14.84 120.54 -52.10
CA ASN A 689 15.31 119.41 -52.89
C ASN A 689 14.14 118.47 -53.21
N ALA A 690 13.62 118.54 -54.43
CA ALA A 690 12.53 117.71 -54.94
C ALA A 690 13.02 116.86 -56.12
N LYS A 691 12.36 115.72 -56.35
CA LYS A 691 12.62 114.81 -57.47
C LYS A 691 11.29 114.39 -58.10
N GLY A 692 11.31 113.88 -59.33
CA GLY A 692 10.11 113.45 -60.05
C GLY A 692 9.12 114.59 -60.31
N GLU A 693 7.83 114.29 -60.26
CA GLU A 693 6.75 115.24 -60.55
C GLU A 693 6.76 116.46 -59.61
N ILE A 694 7.16 116.30 -58.34
CA ILE A 694 7.27 117.42 -57.39
C ILE A 694 8.37 118.42 -57.81
N LEU A 695 9.41 117.97 -58.50
CA LEU A 695 10.42 118.87 -59.09
C LEU A 695 9.84 119.65 -60.29
N GLN A 696 9.03 119.00 -61.11
CA GLN A 696 8.32 119.68 -62.20
C GLN A 696 7.34 120.73 -61.64
N LEU A 697 6.54 120.37 -60.63
CA LEU A 697 5.62 121.28 -59.95
C LEU A 697 6.38 122.48 -59.31
N LYS A 698 7.48 122.23 -58.60
CA LYS A 698 8.40 123.27 -58.10
C LYS A 698 8.82 124.23 -59.20
N ASN A 699 9.25 123.71 -60.35
CA ASN A 699 9.73 124.52 -61.46
C ASN A 699 8.59 125.32 -62.09
N THR A 700 7.43 124.70 -62.38
CA THR A 700 6.24 125.38 -62.91
C THR A 700 5.77 126.52 -62.00
N ILE A 701 5.73 126.29 -60.68
CA ILE A 701 5.37 127.33 -59.70
C ILE A 701 6.40 128.46 -59.71
N ASN A 702 7.70 128.15 -59.75
CA ASN A 702 8.74 129.18 -59.83
C ASN A 702 8.65 129.99 -61.13
N THR A 703 8.37 129.36 -62.27
CA THR A 703 8.14 130.06 -63.56
C THR A 703 6.88 130.94 -63.49
N MET A 704 5.80 130.46 -62.87
CA MET A 704 4.60 131.26 -62.63
C MET A 704 4.90 132.48 -61.74
N VAL A 705 5.72 132.34 -60.69
CA VAL A 705 6.15 133.50 -59.88
C VAL A 705 6.96 134.49 -60.71
N GLU A 706 7.86 134.03 -61.58
CA GLU A 706 8.61 134.92 -62.48
C GLU A 706 7.71 135.66 -63.47
N GLN A 707 6.74 134.97 -64.08
CA GLN A 707 5.78 135.57 -65.01
C GLN A 707 4.86 136.59 -64.31
N LEU A 708 4.34 136.27 -63.13
CA LEU A 708 3.58 137.23 -62.33
C LEU A 708 4.44 138.43 -61.92
N LYS A 709 5.73 138.20 -61.62
CA LYS A 709 6.67 139.27 -61.28
C LYS A 709 6.90 140.21 -62.46
N SER A 710 7.07 139.70 -63.68
CA SER A 710 7.16 140.55 -64.88
C SER A 710 5.87 141.33 -65.14
N PHE A 711 4.69 140.70 -64.99
CA PHE A 711 3.40 141.40 -65.12
C PHE A 711 3.15 142.44 -64.03
N SER A 712 3.78 142.34 -62.87
CA SER A 712 3.71 143.37 -61.81
C SER A 712 4.70 144.53 -61.99
N SER A 713 5.58 144.44 -62.99
CA SER A 713 6.58 145.46 -63.35
C SER A 713 6.29 146.17 -64.68
N GLU A 714 5.21 145.77 -65.36
CA GLU A 714 4.51 146.55 -66.38
C GLU A 714 3.34 147.33 -65.73
#